data_AF-A0A8C9PEK9-F1
#
_entry.id   AF-A0A8C9PEK9-F1
#
_cell.length_a   1.000
_cell.length_b   1.000
_cell.length_c   1.000
_cell.angle_alpha   90.00
_cell.angle_beta   90.00
_cell.angle_gamma   90.00
#
_symmetry.space_group_name_H-M   'P 1'
#
loop_
_entity.id
_entity.type
_entity.pdbx_description
1 polymer ?
#
loop_
_entity_poly.entity_id
_entity_poly.type
_entity_poly.pdbx_seq_one_letter_code
_entity_poly.pdbx_strand_id
1 'polypeptide(L)'
;VKFSNCNGKRKVQYESSEPADFKVDEDGMVYAVRSFPLSSEHAKFLIYAQDKETQEKWQVAVKLSLKPTLTEESAKESHEIEEIVFPRQSTKHSGYLQRQKRDWVIPPINLPENSRGPFPQELVRIRSDRDKNLSLRYSVTGPGADQPPTGIFIINPISGQLSVTKPLDRELIARFHLRAHAVDINGNQVENPIDIVINVIDMNDNRPEFLHQVWNGTVPEGSKPGTYVMTVTAIDADDPNALNGMLRYRILSQAPSTPSPNMFTINNETGDIITVAAGLDREKVQQYTLIIQATDMEGNPTYGLSNTATAVITVTDVNDNPPEFTAMTFYGEVPENRVDVIVANLTVTDKDQPHTPAWNAVYRISGGDPTGRFAIQTDPNSNDGLVTVVKPIDFETNRMFVLTVAAENQVPLAKGIQHPPQSTATVSVTVIDVNENPYFAPNPKIIRQEEGLHAGTMLTTFTAQDPDRYMQQNIRYTKLSDPANWLKIDPVNGQITTIAVLDRESPNVKNNIYNATFLASDNGIPPMSGTGTLQIYLLDINDNAPQVLPQEAETCETPDPNSINITALDYDIDPNAGPFAFDLPLSPVTIKRNWTITRLNGDFAQLNLKIKFLEAGIYEVPIIITDSGNPPKSNISILRVKVCQCDSNGDCTDVDRIVGAGLGTGAIIAILLCIIILLILVLMFVVWMKRRDKERQAKQLLIDPEDDVRDNILKYDEEGGGEEDQDYDLSQLQQPDTVEPDAIKPVGIRRLDERPIHAEPQYPVRSAAPHPGDIGDFINEGLKAADNDPTAPPYDSLLVFDYEGSGSTAGSLSSLNSSSSGGEQDYDYLNDWGPRFKKLADMYGGGDD
;
A
#
# COMPACT_ATOMS: atom_id res chain seq x y z
N VAL A 1 -35.18 -39.73 0.70
CA VAL A 1 -36.09 -40.61 1.47
C VAL A 1 -36.96 -41.36 0.49
N LYS A 2 -37.14 -42.69 0.65
CA LYS A 2 -37.99 -43.53 -0.20
C LYS A 2 -39.15 -44.08 0.62
N PHE A 3 -40.39 -43.96 0.13
CA PHE A 3 -41.56 -44.57 0.75
C PHE A 3 -41.85 -45.93 0.10
N SER A 4 -42.01 -46.99 0.90
CA SER A 4 -42.39 -48.29 0.37
C SER A 4 -43.90 -48.50 0.35
N ASN A 5 -44.37 -49.01 -0.79
CA ASN A 5 -45.75 -49.39 -1.01
C ASN A 5 -46.00 -50.77 -0.40
N CYS A 6 -47.10 -50.93 0.36
CA CYS A 6 -47.53 -52.24 0.83
C CYS A 6 -47.97 -53.11 -0.37
N ASN A 7 -47.12 -54.06 -0.77
CA ASN A 7 -47.40 -55.13 -1.73
C ASN A 7 -47.91 -54.71 -3.12
N GLY A 8 -46.99 -54.24 -3.97
CA GLY A 8 -46.77 -54.71 -5.35
C GLY A 8 -47.88 -54.70 -6.41
N LYS A 9 -49.11 -54.20 -6.16
CA LYS A 9 -50.20 -54.22 -7.16
C LYS A 9 -51.09 -52.97 -7.23
N ARG A 10 -50.85 -51.92 -6.43
CA ARG A 10 -51.74 -50.74 -6.37
C ARG A 10 -51.02 -49.46 -6.76
N LYS A 11 -51.61 -48.69 -7.69
CA LYS A 11 -51.10 -47.38 -8.14
C LYS A 11 -51.53 -46.27 -7.16
N VAL A 12 -50.60 -45.82 -6.33
CA VAL A 12 -50.79 -44.75 -5.35
C VAL A 12 -50.21 -43.45 -5.93
N GLN A 13 -50.93 -42.34 -5.82
CA GLN A 13 -50.46 -41.00 -6.19
C GLN A 13 -49.93 -40.27 -4.96
N TYR A 14 -48.75 -39.66 -5.08
CA TYR A 14 -48.13 -38.89 -4.00
C TYR A 14 -48.17 -37.40 -4.29
N GLU A 15 -48.45 -36.59 -3.27
CA GLU A 15 -48.48 -35.12 -3.34
C GLU A 15 -47.81 -34.51 -2.11
N SER A 16 -47.04 -33.43 -2.29
CA SER A 16 -46.43 -32.65 -1.20
C SER A 16 -47.36 -31.50 -0.81
N SER A 17 -47.38 -31.12 0.48
CA SER A 17 -48.02 -29.86 0.92
C SER A 17 -47.34 -28.62 0.36
N GLU A 18 -46.06 -28.75 -0.04
CA GLU A 18 -45.24 -27.67 -0.61
C GLU A 18 -44.67 -28.11 -1.97
N PRO A 19 -45.50 -28.15 -3.03
CA PRO A 19 -45.10 -28.67 -4.34
C PRO A 19 -44.09 -27.76 -5.07
N ALA A 20 -43.96 -26.50 -4.66
CA ALA A 20 -42.97 -25.57 -5.21
C ALA A 20 -41.54 -25.87 -4.72
N ASP A 21 -41.42 -26.46 -3.53
CA ASP A 21 -40.15 -26.71 -2.85
C ASP A 21 -39.77 -28.19 -2.86
N PHE A 22 -40.76 -29.09 -2.76
CA PHE A 22 -40.55 -30.53 -2.68
C PHE A 22 -41.45 -31.28 -3.65
N LYS A 23 -40.85 -32.14 -4.47
CA LYS A 23 -41.56 -33.04 -5.40
C LYS A 23 -41.41 -34.49 -4.96
N VAL A 24 -42.50 -35.25 -5.06
CA VAL A 24 -42.52 -36.69 -4.81
C VAL A 24 -42.79 -37.43 -6.11
N ASP A 25 -41.94 -38.40 -6.43
CA ASP A 25 -42.04 -39.20 -7.66
C ASP A 25 -42.97 -40.43 -7.49
N GLU A 26 -43.35 -41.10 -8.58
CA GLU A 26 -44.25 -42.28 -8.53
C GLU A 26 -43.70 -43.42 -7.66
N ASP A 27 -42.37 -43.50 -7.53
CA ASP A 27 -41.66 -44.48 -6.70
C ASP A 27 -41.57 -44.08 -5.21
N GLY A 28 -42.24 -43.00 -4.80
CA GLY A 28 -42.23 -42.50 -3.42
C GLY A 28 -40.92 -41.84 -3.00
N MET A 29 -40.13 -41.34 -3.96
CA MET A 29 -38.88 -40.61 -3.67
C MET A 29 -39.14 -39.11 -3.59
N VAL A 30 -38.63 -38.46 -2.54
CA VAL A 30 -38.77 -37.01 -2.31
C VAL A 30 -37.49 -36.28 -2.74
N TYR A 31 -37.66 -35.24 -3.55
CA TYR A 31 -36.58 -34.38 -4.02
C TYR A 31 -36.89 -32.91 -3.74
N ALA A 32 -35.87 -32.13 -3.39
CA ALA A 32 -35.98 -30.68 -3.36
C ALA A 32 -35.93 -30.14 -4.81
N VAL A 33 -36.89 -29.29 -5.16
CA VAL A 33 -37.04 -28.73 -6.52
C VAL A 33 -36.13 -27.51 -6.72
N ARG A 34 -35.80 -26.80 -5.64
CA ARG A 34 -34.89 -25.65 -5.62
C ARG A 34 -34.09 -25.61 -4.33
N SER A 35 -33.02 -24.83 -4.31
CA SER A 35 -32.22 -24.59 -3.11
C SER A 35 -32.88 -23.52 -2.23
N PHE A 36 -33.03 -23.79 -0.93
CA PHE A 36 -33.57 -22.84 0.05
C PHE A 36 -32.86 -23.00 1.41
N PRO A 37 -32.76 -21.93 2.22
CA PRO A 37 -32.21 -22.00 3.56
C PRO A 37 -33.18 -22.75 4.50
N LEU A 38 -32.65 -23.65 5.33
CA LEU A 38 -33.45 -24.48 6.22
C LEU A 38 -33.96 -23.65 7.43
N SER A 39 -35.10 -22.96 7.27
CA SER A 39 -35.80 -22.25 8.35
C SER A 39 -36.77 -23.17 9.12
N SER A 40 -37.30 -22.73 10.26
CA SER A 40 -38.28 -23.50 11.05
C SER A 40 -39.55 -23.87 10.27
N GLU A 41 -39.97 -23.03 9.31
CA GLU A 41 -41.11 -23.28 8.43
C GLU A 41 -40.81 -24.37 7.40
N HIS A 42 -39.68 -24.29 6.69
CA HIS A 42 -39.27 -25.29 5.69
C HIS A 42 -38.65 -26.56 6.30
N ALA A 43 -38.51 -26.60 7.63
CA ALA A 43 -38.02 -27.77 8.36
C ALA A 43 -39.07 -28.86 8.53
N LYS A 44 -40.36 -28.59 8.28
CA LYS A 44 -41.44 -29.59 8.41
C LYS A 44 -42.49 -29.42 7.30
N PHE A 45 -42.70 -30.47 6.52
CA PHE A 45 -43.74 -30.49 5.48
C PHE A 45 -44.49 -31.83 5.48
N LEU A 46 -45.68 -31.87 4.84
CA LEU A 46 -46.53 -33.05 4.78
C LEU A 46 -46.48 -33.69 3.40
N ILE A 47 -46.54 -35.02 3.37
CA ILE A 47 -46.72 -35.80 2.14
C ILE A 47 -48.01 -36.59 2.24
N TYR A 48 -48.84 -36.46 1.22
CA TYR A 48 -50.09 -37.16 1.03
C TYR A 48 -49.90 -38.32 0.06
N ALA A 49 -50.49 -39.46 0.39
CA ALA A 49 -50.58 -40.63 -0.47
C ALA A 49 -52.06 -40.96 -0.69
N GLN A 50 -52.51 -41.01 -1.95
CA GLN A 50 -53.88 -41.34 -2.30
C GLN A 50 -53.95 -42.56 -3.21
N ASP A 51 -54.70 -43.58 -2.81
CA ASP A 51 -55.00 -44.72 -3.67
C ASP A 51 -56.08 -44.31 -4.70
N LYS A 52 -55.80 -44.48 -6.00
CA LYS A 52 -56.73 -44.10 -7.08
C LYS A 52 -57.98 -44.98 -7.13
N GLU A 53 -57.90 -46.23 -6.66
CA GLU A 53 -59.02 -47.18 -6.71
C GLU A 53 -59.92 -47.07 -5.49
N THR A 54 -59.36 -46.94 -4.28
CA THR A 54 -60.14 -46.89 -3.03
C THR A 54 -60.45 -45.49 -2.55
N GLN A 55 -59.80 -44.45 -3.11
CA GLN A 55 -59.85 -43.06 -2.65
C GLN A 55 -59.37 -42.87 -1.20
N GLU A 56 -58.72 -43.86 -0.59
CA GLU A 56 -58.13 -43.73 0.75
C GLU A 56 -56.92 -42.78 0.71
N LYS A 57 -56.82 -41.92 1.72
CA LYS A 57 -55.75 -40.91 1.86
C LYS A 57 -54.95 -41.14 3.13
N TRP A 58 -53.63 -41.18 3.01
CA TRP A 58 -52.69 -41.19 4.12
C TRP A 58 -51.85 -39.92 4.10
N GLN A 59 -51.41 -39.47 5.28
CA GLN A 59 -50.49 -38.32 5.42
C GLN A 59 -49.36 -38.65 6.37
N VAL A 60 -48.16 -38.15 6.09
CA VAL A 60 -46.99 -38.25 6.97
C VAL A 60 -46.27 -36.90 7.04
N ALA A 61 -45.76 -36.55 8.22
CA ALA A 61 -44.96 -35.35 8.42
C ALA A 61 -43.47 -35.68 8.28
N VAL A 62 -42.78 -34.97 7.39
CA VAL A 62 -41.34 -35.08 7.17
C VAL A 62 -40.67 -33.91 7.86
N LYS A 63 -39.69 -34.18 8.74
CA LYS A 63 -38.89 -33.16 9.40
C LYS A 63 -37.45 -33.22 8.87
N LEU A 64 -36.94 -32.10 8.38
CA LEU A 64 -35.56 -31.93 7.95
C LEU A 64 -34.70 -31.42 9.11
N SER A 65 -33.51 -31.99 9.28
CA SER A 65 -32.52 -31.54 10.26
C SER A 65 -31.13 -31.58 9.65
N LEU A 66 -30.38 -30.48 9.75
CA LEU A 66 -28.95 -30.44 9.41
C LEU A 66 -28.18 -31.22 10.48
N LYS A 67 -27.50 -32.30 10.09
CA LYS A 67 -26.45 -32.90 10.93
C LYS A 67 -25.16 -32.11 10.74
N PRO A 68 -24.45 -31.72 11.81
CA PRO A 68 -23.13 -31.12 11.69
C PRO A 68 -22.14 -32.13 11.08
N THR A 69 -21.31 -31.64 10.16
CA THR A 69 -20.28 -32.38 9.42
C THR A 69 -19.26 -33.01 10.38
N LEU A 70 -19.19 -34.35 10.37
CA LEU A 70 -18.02 -35.09 10.88
C LEU A 70 -16.91 -35.03 9.83
N THR A 71 -15.68 -34.85 10.32
CA THR A 71 -14.42 -34.78 9.58
C THR A 71 -14.21 -35.94 8.62
N GLU A 72 -13.56 -35.64 7.48
CA GLU A 72 -13.19 -36.54 6.39
C GLU A 72 -12.27 -37.69 6.85
N GLU A 73 -12.84 -38.79 7.37
CA GLU A 73 -12.12 -40.07 7.47
C GLU A 73 -13.10 -41.25 7.68
N SER A 74 -14.14 -41.35 6.85
CA SER A 74 -15.02 -42.54 6.81
C SER A 74 -15.79 -42.63 5.50
N ALA A 75 -15.12 -42.48 4.36
CA ALA A 75 -15.73 -42.68 3.05
C ALA A 75 -15.51 -44.12 2.57
N LYS A 76 -16.19 -45.09 3.19
CA LYS A 76 -16.44 -46.44 2.63
C LYS A 76 -17.45 -47.27 3.44
N GLU A 77 -18.60 -46.71 3.76
CA GLU A 77 -19.77 -47.53 4.11
C GLU A 77 -21.00 -47.03 3.36
N SER A 78 -21.58 -47.92 2.55
CA SER A 78 -22.85 -47.73 1.89
C SER A 78 -23.95 -47.71 2.94
N HIS A 79 -24.41 -46.52 3.33
CA HIS A 79 -25.53 -46.39 4.26
C HIS A 79 -26.84 -46.82 3.58
N GLU A 80 -27.47 -47.87 4.12
CA GLU A 80 -28.86 -48.24 3.83
C GLU A 80 -29.79 -47.08 4.20
N ILE A 81 -30.68 -46.74 3.26
CA ILE A 81 -31.65 -45.66 3.38
C ILE A 81 -32.73 -46.09 4.39
N GLU A 82 -32.96 -45.30 5.44
CA GLU A 82 -34.06 -45.54 6.40
C GLU A 82 -35.44 -45.51 5.69
N GLU A 83 -36.17 -46.62 5.80
CA GLU A 83 -37.46 -46.85 5.16
C GLU A 83 -38.62 -46.36 6.05
N ILE A 84 -39.43 -45.41 5.56
CA ILE A 84 -40.56 -44.84 6.31
C ILE A 84 -41.87 -45.44 5.78
N VAL A 85 -42.61 -46.14 6.66
CA VAL A 85 -43.88 -46.80 6.33
C VAL A 85 -45.06 -45.93 6.76
N PHE A 86 -46.04 -45.75 5.88
CA PHE A 86 -47.27 -45.02 6.22
C PHE A 86 -48.07 -45.74 7.32
N PRO A 87 -48.50 -45.05 8.40
CA PRO A 87 -49.33 -45.65 9.43
C PRO A 87 -50.71 -45.98 8.86
N ARG A 88 -51.09 -47.27 8.86
CA ARG A 88 -52.44 -47.70 8.49
C ARG A 88 -53.47 -47.12 9.47
N GLN A 89 -54.43 -46.35 8.96
CA GLN A 89 -55.67 -46.13 9.68
C GLN A 89 -56.41 -47.47 9.76
N SER A 90 -56.50 -48.02 10.97
CA SER A 90 -57.30 -49.21 11.26
C SER A 90 -58.79 -48.89 11.06
N THR A 91 -59.29 -49.12 9.86
CA THR A 91 -60.72 -49.23 9.58
C THR A 91 -61.27 -50.42 10.36
N LYS A 92 -61.97 -50.12 11.45
CA LYS A 92 -62.75 -51.10 12.22
C LYS A 92 -63.83 -51.68 11.32
N HIS A 93 -63.73 -52.95 10.94
CA HIS A 93 -64.92 -53.74 10.67
C HIS A 93 -64.78 -55.20 11.12
N SER A 94 -65.76 -55.58 11.96
CA SER A 94 -66.30 -56.92 12.22
C SER A 94 -65.31 -58.07 12.40
N GLY A 95 -64.76 -58.16 13.62
CA GLY A 95 -64.35 -59.43 14.23
C GLY A 95 -65.17 -59.64 15.50
N TYR A 96 -65.73 -60.83 15.66
CA TYR A 96 -66.58 -61.26 16.77
C TYR A 96 -66.21 -60.62 18.12
N LEU A 97 -67.20 -60.01 18.79
CA LEU A 97 -67.10 -59.52 20.15
C LEU A 97 -66.79 -60.70 21.10
N GLN A 98 -65.51 -60.88 21.43
CA GLN A 98 -65.13 -61.51 22.68
C GLN A 98 -65.03 -60.44 23.77
N ARG A 99 -65.79 -60.65 24.85
CA ARG A 99 -65.84 -59.76 25.99
C ARG A 99 -64.51 -59.86 26.76
N GLN A 100 -63.53 -59.03 26.44
CA GLN A 100 -62.43 -58.77 27.36
C GLN A 100 -62.96 -57.89 28.51
N LYS A 101 -62.91 -58.45 29.72
CA LYS A 101 -63.20 -57.72 30.96
C LYS A 101 -62.10 -56.64 31.09
N ARG A 102 -62.46 -55.35 31.01
CA ARG A 102 -61.54 -54.28 31.39
C ARG A 102 -61.28 -54.43 32.90
N ASP A 103 -60.04 -54.65 33.28
CA ASP A 103 -59.65 -54.53 34.68
C ASP A 103 -59.78 -53.06 35.08
N TRP A 104 -60.47 -52.81 36.19
CA TRP A 104 -60.62 -51.47 36.73
C TRP A 104 -59.28 -51.04 37.31
N VAL A 105 -58.67 -49.99 36.73
CA VAL A 105 -57.45 -49.38 37.27
C VAL A 105 -57.84 -48.50 38.46
N ILE A 106 -57.11 -48.61 39.57
CA ILE A 106 -57.31 -47.73 40.73
C ILE A 106 -56.99 -46.30 40.30
N PRO A 107 -57.89 -45.32 40.51
CA PRO A 107 -57.59 -43.92 40.19
C PRO A 107 -56.30 -43.45 40.89
N PRO A 108 -55.46 -42.66 40.22
CA PRO A 108 -54.26 -42.13 40.86
C PRO A 108 -54.63 -41.24 42.05
N ILE A 109 -53.81 -41.31 43.09
CA ILE A 109 -53.97 -40.49 44.29
C ILE A 109 -53.16 -39.23 44.07
N ASN A 110 -53.79 -38.06 44.15
CA ASN A 110 -53.07 -36.79 44.02
C ASN A 110 -52.91 -36.15 45.40
N LEU A 111 -51.67 -35.88 45.83
CA LEU A 111 -51.35 -35.29 47.12
C LEU A 111 -50.57 -34.01 46.93
N PRO A 112 -50.98 -32.86 47.51
CA PRO A 112 -50.13 -31.68 47.51
C PRO A 112 -48.85 -31.98 48.29
N GLU A 113 -47.73 -31.49 47.77
CA GLU A 113 -46.49 -31.46 48.52
C GLU A 113 -46.58 -30.54 49.75
N ASN A 114 -45.56 -30.58 50.60
CA ASN A 114 -45.47 -29.73 51.79
C ASN A 114 -46.71 -29.80 52.72
N SER A 115 -47.42 -30.94 52.71
CA SER A 115 -48.57 -31.18 53.60
C SER A 115 -48.20 -30.96 55.06
N ARG A 116 -49.01 -30.18 55.77
CA ARG A 116 -48.77 -29.80 57.18
C ARG A 116 -49.20 -30.86 58.20
N GLY A 117 -49.71 -32.00 57.74
CA GLY A 117 -50.17 -33.09 58.60
C GLY A 117 -51.55 -32.82 59.25
N PRO A 118 -51.93 -33.60 60.27
CA PRO A 118 -51.10 -34.51 61.07
C PRO A 118 -50.74 -35.82 60.35
N PHE A 119 -49.54 -36.36 60.65
CA PHE A 119 -49.07 -37.64 60.13
C PHE A 119 -49.16 -38.75 61.19
N PRO A 120 -49.43 -40.02 60.81
CA PRO A 120 -49.69 -40.50 59.45
C PRO A 120 -51.04 -40.02 58.89
N GLN A 121 -51.02 -39.45 57.68
CA GLN A 121 -52.21 -38.94 57.01
C GLN A 121 -52.82 -40.07 56.17
N GLU A 122 -54.07 -40.42 56.45
CA GLU A 122 -54.79 -41.48 55.75
C GLU A 122 -55.17 -41.02 54.32
N LEU A 123 -54.88 -41.85 53.31
CA LEU A 123 -55.10 -41.55 51.89
C LEU A 123 -56.33 -42.27 51.35
N VAL A 124 -56.21 -43.57 51.12
CA VAL A 124 -57.24 -44.41 50.52
C VAL A 124 -57.24 -45.77 51.19
N ARG A 125 -58.38 -46.45 51.16
CA ARG A 125 -58.51 -47.82 51.67
C ARG A 125 -58.67 -48.79 50.52
N ILE A 126 -57.75 -49.73 50.41
CA ILE A 126 -57.76 -50.77 49.39
C ILE A 126 -58.21 -52.06 50.05
N ARG A 127 -59.18 -52.73 49.44
CA ARG A 127 -59.72 -54.00 49.93
C ARG A 127 -60.08 -54.92 48.78
N SER A 128 -59.92 -56.22 48.99
CA SER A 128 -60.44 -57.25 48.08
C SER A 128 -61.84 -57.66 48.55
N ASP A 129 -62.77 -57.90 47.62
CA ASP A 129 -64.12 -58.40 47.91
C ASP A 129 -64.14 -59.85 48.42
N ARG A 130 -63.00 -60.55 48.32
CA ARG A 130 -62.76 -61.87 48.92
C ARG A 130 -62.61 -61.83 50.44
N ASP A 131 -62.49 -60.64 51.03
CA ASP A 131 -62.44 -60.41 52.48
C ASP A 131 -63.71 -60.87 53.23
N LYS A 132 -64.80 -61.14 52.51
CA LYS A 132 -66.05 -61.68 53.08
C LYS A 132 -65.93 -63.11 53.59
N ASN A 133 -65.06 -63.90 52.96
CA ASN A 133 -64.92 -65.34 53.21
C ASN A 133 -63.53 -65.72 53.75
N LEU A 134 -62.54 -64.85 53.55
CA LEU A 134 -61.14 -65.06 53.92
C LEU A 134 -60.64 -63.88 54.76
N SER A 135 -59.86 -64.17 55.81
CA SER A 135 -59.13 -63.12 56.52
C SER A 135 -57.87 -62.77 55.72
N LEU A 136 -57.79 -61.52 55.25
CA LEU A 136 -56.74 -61.05 54.34
C LEU A 136 -55.74 -60.14 55.06
N ARG A 137 -54.49 -60.19 54.60
CA ARG A 137 -53.42 -59.26 54.96
C ARG A 137 -52.98 -58.46 53.73
N TYR A 138 -52.89 -57.15 53.90
CA TYR A 138 -52.48 -56.22 52.86
C TYR A 138 -51.02 -55.77 53.04
N SER A 139 -50.29 -55.63 51.94
CA SER A 139 -48.95 -55.04 51.93
C SER A 139 -48.74 -54.18 50.67
N VAL A 140 -47.79 -53.26 50.72
CA VAL A 140 -47.46 -52.36 49.62
C VAL A 140 -45.97 -52.43 49.34
N THR A 141 -45.60 -52.48 48.06
CA THR A 141 -44.21 -52.55 47.59
C THR A 141 -43.97 -51.51 46.49
N GLY A 142 -42.76 -51.00 46.36
CA GLY A 142 -42.34 -49.99 45.40
C GLY A 142 -41.49 -48.88 46.04
N PRO A 143 -40.91 -47.99 45.23
CA PRO A 143 -40.21 -46.79 45.71
C PRO A 143 -41.15 -45.94 46.56
N GLY A 144 -40.76 -45.60 47.80
CA GLY A 144 -41.66 -44.93 48.76
C GLY A 144 -42.20 -45.85 49.85
N ALA A 145 -42.18 -47.17 49.65
CA ALA A 145 -42.66 -48.17 50.61
C ALA A 145 -41.50 -49.02 51.16
N ASP A 146 -41.19 -50.13 50.50
CA ASP A 146 -40.10 -51.06 50.83
C ASP A 146 -38.79 -50.74 50.10
N GLN A 147 -38.85 -49.94 49.02
CA GLN A 147 -37.68 -49.45 48.29
C GLN A 147 -37.39 -47.96 48.59
N PRO A 148 -36.12 -47.52 48.51
CA PRO A 148 -35.76 -46.12 48.74
C PRO A 148 -36.54 -45.13 47.86
N PRO A 149 -36.96 -43.97 48.41
CA PRO A 149 -36.95 -43.63 49.84
C PRO A 149 -37.97 -44.46 50.63
N THR A 150 -37.52 -45.20 51.65
CA THR A 150 -38.36 -46.17 52.37
C THR A 150 -39.28 -45.52 53.40
N GLY A 151 -40.46 -46.10 53.62
CA GLY A 151 -41.36 -45.75 54.72
C GLY A 151 -42.17 -44.45 54.54
N ILE A 152 -42.25 -43.91 53.33
CA ILE A 152 -43.10 -42.75 52.99
C ILE A 152 -44.57 -43.16 53.01
N PHE A 153 -44.88 -44.30 52.39
CA PHE A 153 -46.23 -44.85 52.33
C PHE A 153 -46.30 -46.17 53.08
N ILE A 154 -47.27 -46.27 53.99
CA ILE A 154 -47.53 -47.48 54.76
C ILE A 154 -48.98 -47.91 54.56
N ILE A 155 -49.22 -49.21 54.53
CA ILE A 155 -50.57 -49.77 54.47
C ILE A 155 -50.85 -50.57 55.74
N ASN A 156 -52.00 -50.33 56.36
CA ASN A 156 -52.43 -51.12 57.50
C ASN A 156 -52.75 -52.55 57.03
N PRO A 157 -52.09 -53.58 57.61
CA PRO A 157 -52.19 -54.93 57.10
C PRO A 157 -53.57 -55.57 57.28
N ILE A 158 -54.43 -55.05 58.18
CA ILE A 158 -55.76 -55.61 58.43
C ILE A 158 -56.84 -54.79 57.71
N SER A 159 -56.80 -53.46 57.84
CA SER A 159 -57.85 -52.62 57.25
C SER A 159 -57.62 -52.33 55.77
N GLY A 160 -56.37 -52.41 55.28
CA GLY A 160 -55.98 -52.00 53.93
C GLY A 160 -55.91 -50.47 53.75
N GLN A 161 -55.87 -49.72 54.85
CA GLN A 161 -55.74 -48.26 54.83
C GLN A 161 -54.32 -47.86 54.46
N LEU A 162 -54.14 -47.17 53.32
CA LEU A 162 -52.89 -46.56 52.89
C LEU A 162 -52.76 -45.17 53.52
N SER A 163 -51.59 -44.87 54.07
CA SER A 163 -51.27 -43.59 54.73
C SER A 163 -49.90 -43.08 54.33
N VAL A 164 -49.73 -41.76 54.28
CA VAL A 164 -48.43 -41.09 54.11
C VAL A 164 -47.89 -40.66 55.48
N THR A 165 -46.59 -40.83 55.71
CA THR A 165 -45.96 -40.67 57.04
C THR A 165 -45.22 -39.35 57.24
N LYS A 166 -44.88 -38.66 56.16
CA LYS A 166 -44.11 -37.40 56.17
C LYS A 166 -44.53 -36.51 54.98
N PRO A 167 -44.24 -35.20 54.99
CA PRO A 167 -44.48 -34.35 53.83
C PRO A 167 -43.68 -34.84 52.63
N LEU A 168 -44.25 -34.61 51.44
CA LEU A 168 -43.63 -34.89 50.15
C LEU A 168 -43.08 -33.59 49.58
N ASP A 169 -42.15 -33.74 48.65
CA ASP A 169 -41.47 -32.70 47.89
C ASP A 169 -41.47 -33.20 46.44
N ARG A 170 -42.09 -32.44 45.54
CA ARG A 170 -42.33 -32.80 44.15
C ARG A 170 -41.05 -32.64 43.33
N GLU A 171 -40.23 -31.62 43.61
CA GLU A 171 -38.93 -31.37 42.98
C GLU A 171 -37.99 -32.55 43.21
N LEU A 172 -38.13 -33.22 44.37
CA LEU A 172 -37.41 -34.46 44.65
C LEU A 172 -38.03 -35.68 43.95
N ILE A 173 -39.34 -35.94 44.12
CA ILE A 173 -40.05 -37.06 43.48
C ILE A 173 -41.50 -36.67 43.14
N ALA A 174 -41.77 -36.41 41.86
CA ALA A 174 -43.10 -36.00 41.38
C ALA A 174 -44.16 -37.12 41.35
N ARG A 175 -43.74 -38.40 41.25
CA ARG A 175 -44.67 -39.54 41.12
C ARG A 175 -44.12 -40.80 41.74
N PHE A 176 -44.94 -41.46 42.55
CA PHE A 176 -44.66 -42.77 43.13
C PHE A 176 -45.49 -43.86 42.44
N HIS A 177 -44.83 -44.97 42.13
CA HIS A 177 -45.43 -46.18 41.55
C HIS A 177 -45.36 -47.31 42.57
N LEU A 178 -46.47 -47.54 43.27
CA LEU A 178 -46.60 -48.58 44.28
C LEU A 178 -47.44 -49.73 43.75
N ARG A 179 -47.25 -50.91 44.33
CA ARG A 179 -48.06 -52.11 44.08
C ARG A 179 -48.63 -52.63 45.38
N ALA A 180 -49.95 -52.74 45.47
CA ALA A 180 -50.62 -53.37 46.60
C ALA A 180 -50.80 -54.87 46.37
N HIS A 181 -50.63 -55.62 47.45
CA HIS A 181 -50.78 -57.07 47.50
C HIS A 181 -51.85 -57.44 48.53
N ALA A 182 -52.59 -58.50 48.25
CA ALA A 182 -53.51 -59.11 49.20
C ALA A 182 -53.20 -60.61 49.31
N VAL A 183 -52.89 -61.06 50.51
CA VAL A 183 -52.58 -62.46 50.83
C VAL A 183 -53.51 -62.97 51.94
N ASP A 184 -53.82 -64.25 51.97
CA ASP A 184 -54.55 -64.84 53.11
C ASP A 184 -53.64 -65.01 54.34
N ILE A 185 -54.22 -65.39 55.48
CA ILE A 185 -53.46 -65.70 56.70
C ILE A 185 -52.49 -66.90 56.56
N ASN A 186 -52.67 -67.73 55.53
CA ASN A 186 -51.81 -68.88 55.22
C ASN A 186 -50.68 -68.51 54.25
N GLY A 187 -50.60 -67.26 53.80
CA GLY A 187 -49.58 -66.75 52.88
C GLY A 187 -49.89 -66.96 51.39
N ASN A 188 -51.06 -67.47 51.03
CA ASN A 188 -51.46 -67.61 49.63
C ASN A 188 -51.91 -66.26 49.07
N GLN A 189 -51.40 -65.92 47.89
CA GLN A 189 -51.82 -64.74 47.16
C GLN A 189 -53.27 -64.89 46.69
N VAL A 190 -54.15 -64.01 47.14
CA VAL A 190 -55.59 -64.09 46.84
C VAL A 190 -56.00 -63.22 45.64
N GLU A 191 -55.24 -62.15 45.38
CA GLU A 191 -55.42 -61.25 44.24
C GLU A 191 -54.08 -60.99 43.55
N ASN A 192 -54.11 -60.69 42.24
CA ASN A 192 -52.93 -60.20 41.54
C ASN A 192 -52.53 -58.82 42.10
N PRO A 193 -51.21 -58.49 42.15
CA PRO A 193 -50.80 -57.20 42.65
C PRO A 193 -51.35 -56.10 41.74
N ILE A 194 -51.83 -55.01 42.35
CA ILE A 194 -52.46 -53.91 41.62
C ILE A 194 -51.64 -52.63 41.76
N ASP A 195 -51.47 -51.93 40.65
CA ASP A 195 -50.71 -50.67 40.61
C ASP A 195 -51.50 -49.54 41.27
N ILE A 196 -50.80 -48.76 42.10
CA ILE A 196 -51.26 -47.54 42.73
C ILE A 196 -50.28 -46.45 42.33
N VAL A 197 -50.78 -45.46 41.61
CA VAL A 197 -50.00 -44.29 41.22
C VAL A 197 -50.33 -43.17 42.19
N ILE A 198 -49.31 -42.57 42.79
CA ILE A 198 -49.45 -41.38 43.63
C ILE A 198 -48.74 -40.24 42.91
N ASN A 199 -49.50 -39.23 42.49
CA ASN A 199 -48.96 -37.99 41.95
C ASN A 199 -48.79 -36.99 43.09
N VAL A 200 -47.62 -36.38 43.16
CA VAL A 200 -47.39 -35.22 44.03
C VAL A 200 -47.82 -33.98 43.24
N ILE A 201 -48.76 -33.20 43.78
CA ILE A 201 -49.22 -31.94 43.19
C ILE A 201 -48.26 -30.85 43.64
N ASP A 202 -47.79 -30.12 42.65
CA ASP A 202 -46.90 -28.95 42.74
C ASP A 202 -47.51 -27.82 43.57
N MET A 203 -46.70 -27.20 44.42
CA MET A 203 -46.98 -26.02 45.21
C MET A 203 -45.88 -25.00 44.97
N ASN A 204 -46.21 -23.71 44.94
CA ASN A 204 -45.20 -22.66 44.76
C ASN A 204 -44.37 -22.47 46.04
N ASP A 205 -43.27 -23.21 46.16
CA ASP A 205 -42.30 -23.12 47.25
C ASP A 205 -40.86 -22.86 46.77
N ASN A 206 -40.61 -22.86 45.45
CA ASN A 206 -39.37 -22.39 44.87
C ASN A 206 -39.57 -21.03 44.23
N ARG A 207 -38.63 -20.12 44.46
CA ARG A 207 -38.62 -18.82 43.79
C ARG A 207 -37.82 -18.90 42.49
N PRO A 208 -38.05 -17.99 41.53
CA PRO A 208 -37.25 -17.93 40.31
C PRO A 208 -35.77 -17.65 40.60
N GLU A 209 -34.86 -18.28 39.88
CA GLU A 209 -33.42 -18.04 39.98
C GLU A 209 -32.82 -17.71 38.59
N PHE A 210 -32.04 -16.63 38.52
CA PHE A 210 -31.36 -16.25 37.28
C PHE A 210 -30.11 -17.13 37.05
N LEU A 211 -29.83 -17.48 35.79
CA LEU A 211 -28.62 -18.24 35.44
C LEU A 211 -27.33 -17.49 35.83
N HIS A 212 -27.37 -16.16 35.72
CA HIS A 212 -26.28 -15.26 36.07
C HIS A 212 -26.81 -14.08 36.87
N GLN A 213 -26.06 -13.64 37.88
CA GLN A 213 -26.41 -12.47 38.68
C GLN A 213 -26.16 -11.15 37.92
N VAL A 214 -25.24 -11.17 36.94
CA VAL A 214 -24.89 -10.01 36.10
C VAL A 214 -24.92 -10.44 34.64
N TRP A 215 -25.62 -9.66 33.82
CA TRP A 215 -25.76 -9.85 32.37
C TRP A 215 -25.15 -8.66 31.65
N ASN A 216 -24.24 -8.90 30.71
CA ASN A 216 -23.59 -7.84 29.94
C ASN A 216 -24.11 -7.84 28.52
N GLY A 217 -24.27 -6.66 27.94
CA GLY A 217 -24.61 -6.53 26.52
C GLY A 217 -24.40 -5.13 26.03
N THR A 218 -24.64 -4.95 24.74
CA THR A 218 -24.23 -3.75 24.02
C THR A 218 -25.35 -3.27 23.11
N VAL A 219 -25.39 -1.97 22.89
CA VAL A 219 -26.32 -1.34 21.96
C VAL A 219 -25.63 -0.17 21.26
N PRO A 220 -25.72 -0.03 19.92
CA PRO A 220 -25.22 1.16 19.24
C PRO A 220 -25.96 2.42 19.67
N GLU A 221 -25.24 3.51 19.83
CA GLU A 221 -25.89 4.81 19.98
C GLU A 221 -26.69 5.20 18.73
N GLY A 222 -27.59 6.18 18.87
CA GLY A 222 -28.51 6.54 17.80
C GLY A 222 -29.48 5.41 17.39
N SER A 223 -29.50 4.28 18.10
CA SER A 223 -30.42 3.17 17.85
C SER A 223 -31.87 3.63 17.94
N LYS A 224 -32.67 3.23 16.95
CA LYS A 224 -34.10 3.55 16.91
C LYS A 224 -34.83 2.84 18.06
N PRO A 225 -35.94 3.41 18.58
CA PRO A 225 -36.84 2.69 19.47
C PRO A 225 -37.31 1.38 18.85
N GLY A 226 -37.31 0.31 19.63
CA GLY A 226 -37.63 -1.06 19.21
C GLY A 226 -36.42 -1.94 18.87
N THR A 227 -35.20 -1.41 18.96
CA THR A 227 -33.98 -2.20 18.74
C THR A 227 -33.76 -3.19 19.88
N TYR A 228 -33.50 -4.45 19.51
CA TYR A 228 -33.10 -5.49 20.45
C TYR A 228 -31.70 -5.25 21.02
N VAL A 229 -31.53 -5.45 22.33
CA VAL A 229 -30.27 -5.24 23.04
C VAL A 229 -29.69 -6.56 23.54
N MET A 230 -30.45 -7.27 24.38
CA MET A 230 -30.04 -8.52 25.01
C MET A 230 -31.27 -9.30 25.48
N THR A 231 -31.05 -10.51 26.00
CA THR A 231 -32.10 -11.32 26.63
C THR A 231 -31.59 -11.85 27.96
N VAL A 232 -32.45 -11.85 28.98
CA VAL A 232 -32.12 -12.35 30.33
C VAL A 232 -33.08 -13.47 30.70
N THR A 233 -32.53 -14.54 31.28
CA THR A 233 -33.31 -15.76 31.55
C THR A 233 -33.20 -16.19 33.00
N ALA A 234 -34.35 -16.43 33.62
CA ALA A 234 -34.49 -17.10 34.91
C ALA A 234 -35.15 -18.47 34.74
N ILE A 235 -34.92 -19.35 35.70
CA ILE A 235 -35.51 -20.68 35.79
C ILE A 235 -36.26 -20.83 37.11
N ASP A 236 -37.36 -21.56 37.07
CA ASP A 236 -38.11 -21.98 38.26
C ASP A 236 -38.06 -23.51 38.37
N ALA A 237 -37.98 -24.02 39.60
CA ALA A 237 -37.90 -25.46 39.86
C ALA A 237 -39.30 -26.12 39.90
N ASP A 238 -40.34 -25.34 40.14
CA ASP A 238 -41.73 -25.79 40.18
C ASP A 238 -42.22 -26.30 38.81
N ASP A 239 -43.43 -26.88 38.71
CA ASP A 239 -43.95 -27.41 37.44
C ASP A 239 -44.05 -26.31 36.36
N PRO A 240 -43.30 -26.43 35.25
CA PRO A 240 -43.28 -25.40 34.20
C PRO A 240 -44.61 -25.29 33.44
N ASN A 241 -45.50 -26.28 33.55
CA ASN A 241 -46.84 -26.23 32.95
C ASN A 241 -47.87 -25.59 33.87
N ALA A 242 -47.54 -25.37 35.14
CA ALA A 242 -48.39 -24.72 36.13
C ALA A 242 -48.03 -23.23 36.24
N LEU A 243 -48.94 -22.45 36.83
CA LEU A 243 -48.68 -21.04 37.16
C LEU A 243 -47.45 -20.86 38.06
N ASN A 244 -47.17 -21.85 38.91
CA ASN A 244 -46.03 -21.87 39.82
C ASN A 244 -44.69 -21.72 39.09
N GLY A 245 -44.49 -22.43 37.97
CA GLY A 245 -43.27 -22.29 37.15
C GLY A 245 -43.34 -21.24 36.02
N MET A 246 -44.45 -20.49 35.89
CA MET A 246 -44.64 -19.51 34.81
C MET A 246 -44.13 -18.12 35.21
N LEU A 247 -43.00 -17.74 34.62
CA LEU A 247 -42.28 -16.52 34.94
C LEU A 247 -42.75 -15.30 34.14
N ARG A 248 -42.69 -14.12 34.78
CA ARG A 248 -42.75 -12.82 34.12
C ARG A 248 -41.60 -11.89 34.53
N TYR A 249 -41.08 -11.14 33.55
CA TYR A 249 -39.97 -10.22 33.75
C TYR A 249 -40.43 -8.75 33.82
N ARG A 250 -39.73 -7.94 34.63
CA ARG A 250 -39.85 -6.47 34.64
C ARG A 250 -38.55 -5.76 35.02
N ILE A 251 -38.38 -4.53 34.56
CA ILE A 251 -37.30 -3.64 35.00
C ILE A 251 -37.77 -2.87 36.23
N LEU A 252 -37.00 -2.93 37.32
CA LEU A 252 -37.28 -2.20 38.57
C LEU A 252 -36.66 -0.80 38.56
N SER A 253 -35.44 -0.67 38.05
CA SER A 253 -34.72 0.61 38.03
C SER A 253 -33.65 0.63 36.95
N GLN A 254 -33.37 1.84 36.44
CA GLN A 254 -32.31 2.15 35.50
C GLN A 254 -31.40 3.23 36.09
N ALA A 255 -30.08 3.04 36.00
CA ALA A 255 -29.08 4.04 36.33
C ALA A 255 -28.09 4.21 35.17
N PRO A 256 -27.85 5.44 34.67
CA PRO A 256 -28.48 6.70 35.07
C PRO A 256 -29.92 6.86 34.53
N SER A 257 -30.66 7.83 35.09
CA SER A 257 -32.03 8.16 34.67
C SER A 257 -32.11 9.16 33.51
N THR A 258 -30.97 9.50 32.90
CA THR A 258 -30.84 10.45 31.80
C THR A 258 -30.48 9.71 30.49
N PRO A 259 -30.95 10.19 29.32
CA PRO A 259 -31.85 11.34 29.12
C PRO A 259 -33.31 11.04 29.50
N SER A 260 -33.70 9.77 29.59
CA SER A 260 -35.01 9.32 30.05
C SER A 260 -34.85 8.25 31.14
N PRO A 261 -35.72 8.22 32.16
CA PRO A 261 -35.69 7.18 33.19
C PRO A 261 -36.04 5.78 32.64
N ASN A 262 -36.69 5.73 31.46
CA ASN A 262 -37.09 4.49 30.79
C ASN A 262 -36.49 4.48 29.38
N MET A 263 -35.21 4.16 29.24
CA MET A 263 -34.57 3.98 27.93
C MET A 263 -34.86 2.59 27.35
N PHE A 264 -35.06 1.60 28.23
CA PHE A 264 -35.28 0.20 27.90
C PHE A 264 -36.61 -0.29 28.45
N THR A 265 -37.21 -1.24 27.75
CA THR A 265 -38.27 -2.11 28.27
C THR A 265 -37.86 -3.56 28.12
N ILE A 266 -38.51 -4.44 28.87
CA ILE A 266 -38.30 -5.88 28.80
C ILE A 266 -39.60 -6.57 28.38
N ASN A 267 -39.53 -7.50 27.43
CA ASN A 267 -40.62 -8.39 27.14
C ASN A 267 -40.87 -9.27 28.36
N ASN A 268 -42.07 -9.20 28.91
CA ASN A 268 -42.38 -9.87 30.17
C ASN A 268 -42.44 -11.40 30.05
N GLU A 269 -42.51 -12.00 28.86
CA GLU A 269 -42.48 -13.47 28.63
C GLU A 269 -41.09 -13.96 28.26
N THR A 270 -40.46 -13.31 27.28
CA THR A 270 -39.20 -13.82 26.72
C THR A 270 -37.97 -13.35 27.47
N GLY A 271 -38.07 -12.24 28.22
CA GLY A 271 -36.92 -11.61 28.87
C GLY A 271 -36.09 -10.75 27.91
N ASP A 272 -36.56 -10.50 26.69
CA ASP A 272 -35.85 -9.66 25.71
C ASP A 272 -35.91 -8.19 26.11
N ILE A 273 -34.75 -7.57 26.25
CA ILE A 273 -34.60 -6.14 26.52
C ILE A 273 -34.48 -5.41 25.19
N ILE A 274 -35.38 -4.44 24.98
CA ILE A 274 -35.47 -3.60 23.78
C ILE A 274 -35.44 -2.12 24.15
N THR A 275 -34.95 -1.28 23.24
CA THR A 275 -34.97 0.18 23.41
C THR A 275 -36.38 0.74 23.23
N VAL A 276 -36.76 1.77 23.99
CA VAL A 276 -38.08 2.44 23.86
C VAL A 276 -38.01 3.94 23.69
N ALA A 277 -36.91 4.55 24.08
CA ALA A 277 -36.65 5.97 23.89
C ALA A 277 -35.47 6.19 22.95
N ALA A 278 -35.53 7.27 22.18
CA ALA A 278 -34.37 7.77 21.44
C ALA A 278 -33.44 8.56 22.37
N GLY A 279 -32.20 8.76 21.95
CA GLY A 279 -31.20 9.54 22.71
C GLY A 279 -30.19 8.70 23.47
N LEU A 280 -29.95 7.45 23.04
CA LEU A 280 -28.69 6.78 23.37
C LEU A 280 -27.57 7.55 22.68
N ASP A 281 -26.64 8.06 23.47
CA ASP A 281 -25.55 8.97 23.12
C ASP A 281 -24.41 8.63 24.09
N ARG A 282 -23.33 8.08 23.54
CA ARG A 282 -22.19 7.54 24.28
C ARG A 282 -21.38 8.67 24.91
N GLU A 283 -21.25 9.79 24.22
CA GLU A 283 -20.53 11.00 24.66
C GLU A 283 -21.16 11.59 25.92
N LYS A 284 -22.47 11.40 26.12
CA LYS A 284 -23.17 11.75 27.36
C LYS A 284 -23.24 10.60 28.37
N VAL A 285 -23.67 9.41 27.94
CA VAL A 285 -23.86 8.24 28.81
C VAL A 285 -23.40 6.96 28.11
N GLN A 286 -22.19 6.52 28.46
CA GLN A 286 -21.58 5.31 27.89
C GLN A 286 -22.20 4.00 28.42
N GLN A 287 -22.79 3.98 29.62
CA GLN A 287 -23.24 2.74 30.24
C GLN A 287 -24.52 2.92 31.07
N TYR A 288 -25.42 1.94 30.95
CA TYR A 288 -26.64 1.80 31.74
C TYR A 288 -26.60 0.53 32.58
N THR A 289 -27.02 0.63 33.83
CA THR A 289 -27.22 -0.51 34.73
C THR A 289 -28.71 -0.64 35.05
N LEU A 290 -29.29 -1.79 34.73
CA LEU A 290 -30.68 -2.14 34.97
C LEU A 290 -30.78 -3.19 36.08
N ILE A 291 -31.77 -3.03 36.97
CA ILE A 291 -32.16 -4.09 37.90
C ILE A 291 -33.39 -4.78 37.33
N ILE A 292 -33.25 -6.05 36.97
CA ILE A 292 -34.31 -6.89 36.42
C ILE A 292 -34.88 -7.76 37.52
N GLN A 293 -36.19 -7.95 37.51
CA GLN A 293 -36.90 -8.88 38.38
C GLN A 293 -37.63 -9.93 37.56
N ALA A 294 -37.53 -11.19 38.00
CA ALA A 294 -38.39 -12.28 37.58
C ALA A 294 -39.37 -12.62 38.72
N THR A 295 -40.63 -12.81 38.38
CA THR A 295 -41.70 -13.17 39.32
C THR A 295 -42.51 -14.33 38.74
N ASP A 296 -42.70 -15.39 39.52
CA ASP A 296 -43.55 -16.51 39.14
C ASP A 296 -45.06 -16.17 39.18
N MET A 297 -45.94 -17.17 39.06
CA MET A 297 -47.40 -16.97 39.11
C MET A 297 -47.89 -15.98 38.05
N GLU A 298 -47.29 -16.04 36.86
CA GLU A 298 -47.54 -15.11 35.77
C GLU A 298 -47.33 -13.64 36.18
N GLY A 299 -46.37 -13.37 37.06
CA GLY A 299 -46.01 -12.04 37.52
C GLY A 299 -46.96 -11.46 38.58
N ASN A 300 -47.70 -12.32 39.30
CA ASN A 300 -48.68 -11.84 40.27
C ASN A 300 -47.99 -11.15 41.47
N PRO A 301 -48.26 -9.86 41.74
CA PRO A 301 -47.55 -9.11 42.77
C PRO A 301 -47.92 -9.49 44.21
N THR A 302 -49.00 -10.25 44.42
CA THR A 302 -49.47 -10.65 45.76
C THR A 302 -49.08 -12.08 46.10
N TYR A 303 -49.11 -12.98 45.12
CA TYR A 303 -48.92 -14.41 45.33
C TYR A 303 -47.59 -14.94 44.82
N GLY A 304 -46.93 -14.24 43.88
CA GLY A 304 -45.73 -14.75 43.26
C GLY A 304 -44.46 -14.48 44.06
N LEU A 305 -43.53 -15.42 44.06
CA LEU A 305 -42.18 -15.22 44.58
C LEU A 305 -41.34 -14.52 43.51
N SER A 306 -40.36 -13.73 43.96
CA SER A 306 -39.57 -12.90 43.05
C SER A 306 -38.09 -12.91 43.41
N ASN A 307 -37.26 -12.77 42.40
CA ASN A 307 -35.82 -12.63 42.53
C ASN A 307 -35.29 -11.62 41.51
N THR A 308 -34.07 -11.12 41.71
CA THR A 308 -33.51 -10.02 40.91
C THR A 308 -32.10 -10.28 40.43
N ALA A 309 -31.78 -9.80 39.22
CA ALA A 309 -30.45 -9.78 38.63
C ALA A 309 -30.14 -8.41 38.01
N THR A 310 -28.88 -8.17 37.70
CA THR A 310 -28.42 -6.89 37.12
C THR A 310 -28.06 -7.07 35.65
N ALA A 311 -28.53 -6.17 34.79
CA ALA A 311 -28.11 -6.10 33.38
C ALA A 311 -27.30 -4.81 33.14
N VAL A 312 -26.07 -4.95 32.67
CA VAL A 312 -25.16 -3.84 32.34
C VAL A 312 -25.10 -3.71 30.81
N ILE A 313 -25.62 -2.60 30.31
CA ILE A 313 -25.71 -2.28 28.89
C ILE A 313 -24.69 -1.21 28.57
N THR A 314 -23.72 -1.53 27.73
CA THR A 314 -22.72 -0.58 27.23
C THR A 314 -23.15 -0.02 25.88
N VAL A 315 -23.15 1.30 25.73
CA VAL A 315 -23.44 1.98 24.47
C VAL A 315 -22.18 1.95 23.61
N THR A 316 -22.29 1.41 22.39
CA THR A 316 -21.18 1.35 21.44
C THR A 316 -21.19 2.55 20.50
N ASP A 317 -20.00 3.03 20.20
CA ASP A 317 -19.70 4.21 19.39
C ASP A 317 -20.17 4.08 17.93
N VAL A 318 -20.65 5.18 17.37
CA VAL A 318 -21.03 5.40 15.98
C VAL A 318 -20.51 6.78 15.61
N ASN A 319 -19.98 6.95 14.38
CA ASN A 319 -19.49 8.25 13.94
C ASN A 319 -20.62 9.29 13.82
N ASP A 320 -20.90 10.05 14.88
CA ASP A 320 -21.91 11.10 14.91
C ASP A 320 -21.36 12.50 15.29
N ASN A 321 -20.07 12.58 15.62
CA ASN A 321 -19.35 13.84 15.80
C ASN A 321 -18.24 13.99 14.75
N PRO A 322 -18.39 14.89 13.77
CA PRO A 322 -17.34 15.11 12.78
C PRO A 322 -16.12 15.84 13.39
N PRO A 323 -14.91 15.70 12.82
CA PRO A 323 -13.72 16.42 13.25
C PRO A 323 -13.92 17.92 13.11
N GLU A 324 -13.60 18.66 14.18
CA GLU A 324 -13.64 20.11 14.21
C GLU A 324 -12.22 20.65 14.42
N PHE A 325 -11.76 21.53 13.51
CA PHE A 325 -10.50 22.23 13.72
C PHE A 325 -10.59 23.15 14.93
N THR A 326 -9.54 23.19 15.75
CA THR A 326 -9.47 24.09 16.91
C THR A 326 -9.44 25.57 16.52
N ALA A 327 -8.97 25.86 15.30
CA ALA A 327 -8.89 27.19 14.71
C ALA A 327 -9.38 27.17 13.25
N MET A 328 -9.99 28.27 12.80
CA MET A 328 -10.43 28.42 11.40
C MET A 328 -9.27 28.70 10.43
N THR A 329 -8.18 29.28 10.96
CA THR A 329 -7.00 29.68 10.19
C THR A 329 -5.72 29.17 10.87
N PHE A 330 -4.88 28.47 10.14
CA PHE A 330 -3.54 28.06 10.56
C PHE A 330 -2.49 28.82 9.75
N TYR A 331 -1.29 28.93 10.33
CA TYR A 331 -0.15 29.63 9.72
C TYR A 331 1.04 28.69 9.69
N GLY A 332 1.80 28.76 8.60
CA GLY A 332 3.04 28.02 8.45
C GLY A 332 4.04 28.83 7.65
N GLU A 333 5.31 28.52 7.86
CA GLU A 333 6.42 29.13 7.14
C GLU A 333 7.27 28.04 6.54
N VAL A 334 7.71 28.23 5.29
CA VAL A 334 8.58 27.26 4.64
C VAL A 334 9.64 27.95 3.81
N PRO A 335 10.92 27.57 3.94
CA PRO A 335 11.95 28.03 3.03
C PRO A 335 11.70 27.47 1.63
N GLU A 336 11.96 28.29 0.63
CA GLU A 336 11.93 27.84 -0.75
C GLU A 336 12.96 26.73 -1.03
N ASN A 337 12.81 26.03 -2.15
CA ASN A 337 13.68 24.94 -2.59
C ASN A 337 13.85 23.77 -1.58
N ARG A 338 13.02 23.72 -0.52
CA ARG A 338 12.97 22.61 0.43
C ARG A 338 11.89 21.60 0.05
N VAL A 339 12.16 20.34 0.37
CA VAL A 339 11.23 19.20 0.28
C VAL A 339 11.25 18.46 1.61
N ASP A 340 10.17 17.75 1.90
CA ASP A 340 9.97 16.94 3.11
C ASP A 340 10.05 17.74 4.42
N VAL A 341 9.58 19.00 4.38
CA VAL A 341 9.50 19.89 5.55
C VAL A 341 8.06 20.03 5.99
N ILE A 342 7.83 19.90 7.30
CA ILE A 342 6.54 20.17 7.94
C ILE A 342 6.31 21.69 7.99
N VAL A 343 5.17 22.12 7.46
CA VAL A 343 4.79 23.52 7.32
C VAL A 343 3.89 23.96 8.48
N ALA A 344 2.91 23.13 8.83
CA ALA A 344 1.94 23.41 9.87
C ALA A 344 1.33 22.12 10.42
N ASN A 345 0.97 22.15 11.69
CA ASN A 345 0.25 21.06 12.37
C ASN A 345 -1.21 21.50 12.55
N LEU A 346 -2.12 20.80 11.91
CA LEU A 346 -3.55 21.10 11.92
C LEU A 346 -4.22 20.30 13.04
N THR A 347 -4.47 20.95 14.16
CA THR A 347 -5.07 20.30 15.32
C THR A 347 -6.58 20.22 15.20
N VAL A 348 -7.15 19.04 15.42
CA VAL A 348 -8.60 18.79 15.41
C VAL A 348 -9.08 18.21 16.73
N THR A 349 -10.36 18.41 17.02
CA THR A 349 -11.07 17.75 18.10
C THR A 349 -12.22 16.94 17.53
N ASP A 350 -12.27 15.68 17.91
CA ASP A 350 -13.35 14.74 17.60
C ASP A 350 -13.82 14.13 18.92
N LYS A 351 -15.15 14.04 19.10
CA LYS A 351 -15.78 13.64 20.37
C LYS A 351 -16.10 12.15 20.42
N ASP A 352 -16.04 11.46 19.29
CA ASP A 352 -16.26 10.03 19.20
C ASP A 352 -15.15 9.28 19.95
N GLN A 353 -15.27 7.96 20.05
CA GLN A 353 -14.34 7.17 20.85
C GLN A 353 -12.88 7.27 20.31
N PRO A 354 -11.90 7.69 21.13
CA PRO A 354 -10.52 7.86 20.69
C PRO A 354 -9.90 6.60 20.07
N HIS A 355 -9.05 6.80 19.07
CA HIS A 355 -8.35 5.75 18.30
C HIS A 355 -9.28 4.75 17.58
N THR A 356 -10.56 5.09 17.40
CA THR A 356 -11.46 4.34 16.51
C THR A 356 -11.47 4.97 15.12
N PRO A 357 -11.91 4.24 14.08
CA PRO A 357 -12.10 4.82 12.75
C PRO A 357 -13.10 5.98 12.70
N ALA A 358 -14.03 6.04 13.67
CA ALA A 358 -14.96 7.16 13.84
C ALA A 358 -14.26 8.42 14.33
N TRP A 359 -13.17 8.31 15.09
CA TRP A 359 -12.40 9.43 15.60
C TRP A 359 -11.18 9.81 14.73
N ASN A 360 -10.57 8.84 14.06
CA ASN A 360 -9.37 9.04 13.24
C ASN A 360 -9.67 9.97 12.04
N ALA A 361 -8.97 11.09 11.98
CA ALA A 361 -9.11 12.11 10.94
C ALA A 361 -8.35 11.74 9.67
N VAL A 362 -8.92 12.13 8.55
CA VAL A 362 -8.40 12.03 7.19
C VAL A 362 -8.47 13.43 6.59
N TYR A 363 -7.31 13.97 6.26
CA TYR A 363 -7.20 15.32 5.73
C TYR A 363 -7.09 15.32 4.22
N ARG A 364 -7.70 16.32 3.60
CA ARG A 364 -7.57 16.57 2.16
C ARG A 364 -7.45 18.05 1.86
N ILE A 365 -6.53 18.38 0.96
CA ILE A 365 -6.43 19.74 0.41
C ILE A 365 -7.53 19.89 -0.64
N SER A 366 -8.55 20.67 -0.31
CA SER A 366 -9.70 20.95 -1.17
C SER A 366 -9.42 22.05 -2.21
N GLY A 367 -8.40 22.88 -1.97
CA GLY A 367 -8.06 24.01 -2.84
C GLY A 367 -6.82 24.75 -2.36
N GLY A 368 -6.32 25.68 -3.18
CA GLY A 368 -5.14 26.51 -2.89
C GLY A 368 -3.81 25.96 -3.43
N ASP A 369 -3.74 24.69 -3.81
CA ASP A 369 -2.56 24.07 -4.42
C ASP A 369 -2.92 23.26 -5.68
N PRO A 370 -3.07 23.91 -6.84
CA PRO A 370 -3.41 23.22 -8.09
C PRO A 370 -2.25 22.38 -8.66
N THR A 371 -1.02 22.55 -8.15
CA THR A 371 0.19 21.91 -8.67
C THR A 371 0.66 20.71 -7.86
N GLY A 372 0.03 20.46 -6.71
CA GLY A 372 0.39 19.40 -5.78
C GLY A 372 1.80 19.56 -5.22
N ARG A 373 2.10 20.73 -4.66
CA ARG A 373 3.32 21.03 -3.89
C ARG A 373 3.22 20.59 -2.44
N PHE A 374 2.02 20.48 -1.88
CA PHE A 374 1.79 20.09 -0.49
C PHE A 374 1.07 18.74 -0.40
N ALA A 375 1.38 17.99 0.65
CA ALA A 375 0.62 16.81 1.06
C ALA A 375 0.24 16.95 2.55
N ILE A 376 -0.75 16.18 2.98
CA ILE A 376 -1.15 16.13 4.39
C ILE A 376 -1.17 14.68 4.84
N GLN A 377 -0.53 14.40 5.97
CA GLN A 377 -0.54 13.10 6.62
C GLN A 377 -1.16 13.24 8.01
N THR A 378 -1.96 12.27 8.44
CA THR A 378 -2.50 12.24 9.81
C THR A 378 -1.49 11.60 10.74
N ASP A 379 -1.16 12.26 11.85
CA ASP A 379 -0.42 11.63 12.96
C ASP A 379 -1.32 10.61 13.68
N PRO A 380 -0.96 9.31 13.73
CA PRO A 380 -1.78 8.29 14.40
C PRO A 380 -2.00 8.50 15.90
N ASN A 381 -1.11 9.23 16.58
CA ASN A 381 -1.17 9.41 18.03
C ASN A 381 -1.99 10.64 18.42
N SER A 382 -1.65 11.80 17.86
CA SER A 382 -2.32 13.06 18.18
C SER A 382 -3.58 13.30 17.33
N ASN A 383 -3.74 12.56 16.23
CA ASN A 383 -4.76 12.79 15.21
C ASN A 383 -4.63 14.13 14.49
N ASP A 384 -3.46 14.78 14.55
CA ASP A 384 -3.21 16.06 13.88
C ASP A 384 -2.89 15.87 12.39
N GLY A 385 -3.24 16.87 11.58
CA GLY A 385 -2.89 16.91 10.16
C GLY A 385 -1.55 17.59 9.95
N LEU A 386 -0.52 16.83 9.57
CA LEU A 386 0.81 17.34 9.27
C LEU A 386 0.88 17.75 7.81
N VAL A 387 0.92 19.06 7.55
CA VAL A 387 1.08 19.60 6.19
C VAL A 387 2.57 19.57 5.84
N THR A 388 2.95 18.88 4.77
CA THR A 388 4.34 18.74 4.33
C THR A 388 4.54 19.21 2.89
N VAL A 389 5.74 19.68 2.57
CA VAL A 389 6.12 20.05 1.20
C VAL A 389 6.65 18.82 0.45
N VAL A 390 5.98 18.43 -0.63
CA VAL A 390 6.36 17.28 -1.46
C VAL A 390 7.07 17.65 -2.75
N LYS A 391 6.93 18.90 -3.20
CA LYS A 391 7.68 19.44 -4.36
C LYS A 391 8.27 20.79 -4.00
N PRO A 392 9.48 21.11 -4.50
CA PRO A 392 10.13 22.38 -4.19
C PRO A 392 9.25 23.55 -4.64
N ILE A 393 9.31 24.60 -3.85
CA ILE A 393 8.57 25.85 -4.02
C ILE A 393 9.58 26.92 -4.37
N ASP A 394 9.21 27.81 -5.27
CA ASP A 394 10.01 28.93 -5.76
C ASP A 394 9.34 30.25 -5.30
N PHE A 395 10.07 31.06 -4.52
CA PHE A 395 9.56 32.28 -3.92
C PHE A 395 9.20 33.33 -4.98
N GLU A 396 10.04 33.47 -6.00
CA GLU A 396 9.92 34.38 -7.14
C GLU A 396 8.61 34.21 -7.88
N THR A 397 8.11 32.98 -7.95
CA THR A 397 6.82 32.65 -8.57
C THR A 397 5.66 32.79 -7.58
N ASN A 398 5.77 32.23 -6.37
CA ASN A 398 4.68 32.25 -5.38
C ASN A 398 5.20 32.50 -3.96
N ARG A 399 4.98 33.72 -3.47
CA ARG A 399 5.40 34.14 -2.12
C ARG A 399 4.48 33.67 -0.98
N MET A 400 3.27 33.23 -1.31
CA MET A 400 2.27 32.82 -0.31
C MET A 400 1.29 31.81 -0.91
N PHE A 401 0.94 30.80 -0.13
CA PHE A 401 -0.13 29.85 -0.44
C PHE A 401 -1.27 29.99 0.57
N VAL A 402 -2.49 29.93 0.07
CA VAL A 402 -3.70 29.87 0.91
C VAL A 402 -4.40 28.56 0.59
N LEU A 403 -4.17 27.55 1.43
CA LEU A 403 -4.70 26.20 1.27
C LEU A 403 -6.03 26.09 2.00
N THR A 404 -7.04 25.50 1.38
CA THR A 404 -8.28 25.12 2.05
C THR A 404 -8.24 23.63 2.34
N VAL A 405 -8.25 23.25 3.62
CA VAL A 405 -8.14 21.85 4.06
C VAL A 405 -9.47 21.43 4.68
N ALA A 406 -9.92 20.22 4.33
CA ALA A 406 -11.07 19.58 4.94
C ALA A 406 -10.61 18.37 5.76
N ALA A 407 -11.22 18.16 6.92
CA ALA A 407 -11.06 16.99 7.77
C ALA A 407 -12.34 16.15 7.73
N GLU A 408 -12.18 14.85 7.58
CA GLU A 408 -13.25 13.83 7.59
C GLU A 408 -12.76 12.63 8.40
N ASN A 409 -13.65 11.73 8.84
CA ASN A 409 -13.21 10.50 9.51
C ASN A 409 -12.91 9.38 8.50
N GLN A 410 -12.28 8.31 8.95
CA GLN A 410 -12.04 7.11 8.13
C GLN A 410 -13.34 6.38 7.75
N VAL A 411 -14.39 6.51 8.56
CA VAL A 411 -15.73 5.97 8.29
C VAL A 411 -16.74 7.07 8.01
N PRO A 412 -17.76 6.82 7.18
CA PRO A 412 -18.78 7.83 6.87
C PRO A 412 -19.55 8.29 8.12
N LEU A 413 -19.85 9.58 8.17
CA LEU A 413 -20.66 10.19 9.22
C LEU A 413 -22.09 9.62 9.23
N ALA A 414 -22.68 9.52 10.42
CA ALA A 414 -24.01 8.99 10.63
C ALA A 414 -25.08 9.79 9.85
N LYS A 415 -26.11 9.07 9.41
CA LYS A 415 -27.20 9.66 8.60
C LYS A 415 -27.92 10.75 9.38
N GLY A 416 -27.93 11.97 8.84
CA GLY A 416 -28.63 13.12 9.41
C GLY A 416 -27.72 14.14 10.09
N ILE A 417 -26.43 13.82 10.26
CA ILE A 417 -25.42 14.79 10.69
C ILE A 417 -24.88 15.52 9.45
N GLN A 418 -24.68 16.82 9.58
CA GLN A 418 -24.13 17.68 8.53
C GLN A 418 -22.67 17.99 8.85
N HIS A 419 -21.83 18.12 7.83
CA HIS A 419 -20.47 18.61 8.02
C HIS A 419 -20.50 20.07 8.49
N PRO A 420 -19.98 20.39 9.69
CA PRO A 420 -19.93 21.76 10.16
C PRO A 420 -18.90 22.56 9.35
N PRO A 421 -19.05 23.89 9.28
CA PRO A 421 -18.01 24.77 8.73
C PRO A 421 -16.63 24.54 9.37
N GLN A 422 -16.62 24.15 10.65
CA GLN A 422 -15.41 23.83 11.42
C GLN A 422 -14.69 22.55 10.98
N SER A 423 -15.28 21.72 10.12
CA SER A 423 -14.55 20.61 9.45
C SER A 423 -13.70 21.10 8.27
N THR A 424 -13.72 22.40 7.99
CA THR A 424 -12.84 23.05 7.01
C THR A 424 -12.04 24.16 7.66
N ALA A 425 -10.75 24.25 7.35
CA ALA A 425 -9.87 25.30 7.79
C ALA A 425 -9.01 25.82 6.63
N THR A 426 -8.51 27.04 6.78
CA THR A 426 -7.58 27.65 5.82
C THR A 426 -6.18 27.70 6.40
N VAL A 427 -5.17 27.29 5.63
CA VAL A 427 -3.75 27.36 6.02
C VAL A 427 -3.07 28.42 5.17
N SER A 428 -2.55 29.46 5.80
CA SER A 428 -1.75 30.50 5.16
C SER A 428 -0.28 30.14 5.30
N VAL A 429 0.34 29.72 4.20
CA VAL A 429 1.76 29.37 4.14
C VAL A 429 2.53 30.55 3.56
N THR A 430 3.41 31.13 4.37
CA THR A 430 4.35 32.16 3.91
C THR A 430 5.63 31.47 3.45
N VAL A 431 6.06 31.76 2.22
CA VAL A 431 7.34 31.26 1.72
C VAL A 431 8.42 32.24 2.16
N ILE A 432 9.46 31.74 2.80
CA ILE A 432 10.62 32.56 3.17
C ILE A 432 11.66 32.48 2.04
N ASP A 433 12.04 33.66 1.58
CA ASP A 433 13.01 33.92 0.52
C ASP A 433 14.43 33.53 0.98
N VAL A 434 15.16 32.77 0.16
CA VAL A 434 16.51 32.26 0.44
C VAL A 434 17.41 32.56 -0.74
N ASN A 435 18.50 33.29 -0.49
CA ASN A 435 19.48 33.66 -1.51
C ASN A 435 19.89 32.48 -2.41
N GLU A 436 19.69 32.62 -3.72
CA GLU A 436 20.00 31.61 -4.73
C GLU A 436 21.30 31.93 -5.47
N ASN A 437 21.79 30.99 -6.27
CA ASN A 437 23.03 31.18 -7.03
C ASN A 437 22.79 32.05 -8.27
N PRO A 438 23.59 33.12 -8.51
CA PRO A 438 23.55 33.82 -9.79
C PRO A 438 24.05 32.89 -10.90
N TYR A 439 23.37 32.86 -12.04
CA TYR A 439 23.69 31.95 -13.14
C TYR A 439 23.98 32.68 -14.44
N PHE A 440 24.82 32.07 -15.28
CA PHE A 440 25.15 32.59 -16.60
C PHE A 440 24.20 32.00 -17.65
N ALA A 441 23.60 32.85 -18.48
CA ALA A 441 22.77 32.42 -19.60
C ALA A 441 23.25 33.10 -20.91
N PRO A 442 23.71 32.34 -21.93
CA PRO A 442 23.90 30.87 -21.95
C PRO A 442 25.17 30.40 -21.22
N ASN A 443 25.16 29.16 -20.74
CA ASN A 443 26.32 28.45 -20.18
C ASN A 443 26.41 27.04 -20.82
N PRO A 444 27.46 26.72 -21.61
CA PRO A 444 28.62 27.56 -21.92
C PRO A 444 28.31 28.74 -22.87
N LYS A 445 29.02 29.85 -22.69
CA LYS A 445 29.02 30.97 -23.63
C LYS A 445 30.04 30.71 -24.72
N ILE A 446 29.58 30.65 -25.96
CA ILE A 446 30.43 30.36 -27.12
C ILE A 446 30.73 31.66 -27.88
N ILE A 447 32.01 31.90 -28.17
CA ILE A 447 32.46 32.99 -29.06
C ILE A 447 33.41 32.44 -30.13
N ARG A 448 33.44 33.10 -31.29
CA ARG A 448 34.38 32.80 -32.38
C ARG A 448 35.28 34.01 -32.57
N GLN A 449 36.58 33.80 -32.53
CA GLN A 449 37.56 34.88 -32.58
C GLN A 449 38.76 34.45 -33.41
N GLU A 450 39.27 35.34 -34.25
CA GLU A 450 40.56 35.15 -34.91
C GLU A 450 41.69 35.27 -33.90
N GLU A 451 42.71 34.43 -34.02
CA GLU A 451 43.91 34.53 -33.21
C GLU A 451 44.77 35.76 -33.59
N GLY A 452 45.88 35.98 -32.90
CA GLY A 452 46.73 37.15 -33.15
C GLY A 452 46.16 38.47 -32.61
N LEU A 453 45.05 38.42 -31.88
CA LEU A 453 44.39 39.60 -31.30
C LEU A 453 45.29 40.30 -30.27
N HIS A 454 45.50 41.60 -30.41
CA HIS A 454 46.36 42.36 -29.49
C HIS A 454 45.82 42.38 -28.05
N ALA A 455 46.73 42.49 -27.09
CA ALA A 455 46.39 42.70 -25.68
C ALA A 455 45.59 44.00 -25.48
N GLY A 456 44.56 43.94 -24.62
CA GLY A 456 43.65 45.03 -24.33
C GLY A 456 42.39 45.06 -25.20
N THR A 457 42.21 44.11 -26.11
CA THR A 457 41.03 44.03 -26.97
C THR A 457 39.85 43.47 -26.18
N MET A 458 38.66 44.10 -26.31
CA MET A 458 37.42 43.60 -25.70
C MET A 458 36.83 42.48 -26.56
N LEU A 459 36.69 41.29 -25.97
CA LEU A 459 36.14 40.10 -26.66
C LEU A 459 34.61 40.08 -26.59
N THR A 460 34.07 40.06 -25.37
CA THR A 460 32.62 39.92 -25.15
C THR A 460 32.25 40.36 -23.74
N THR A 461 30.95 40.51 -23.49
CA THR A 461 30.37 40.70 -22.16
C THR A 461 29.80 39.38 -21.65
N PHE A 462 30.23 38.95 -20.47
CA PHE A 462 29.76 37.73 -19.84
C PHE A 462 29.12 38.04 -18.49
N THR A 463 27.83 38.35 -18.53
CA THR A 463 27.03 38.76 -17.38
C THR A 463 26.21 37.57 -16.85
N ALA A 464 26.05 37.49 -15.54
CA ALA A 464 25.17 36.56 -14.85
C ALA A 464 23.85 37.27 -14.49
N GLN A 465 22.81 36.48 -14.28
CA GLN A 465 21.50 36.91 -13.79
C GLN A 465 21.27 36.23 -12.44
N ASP A 466 20.68 36.98 -11.52
CA ASP A 466 20.32 36.48 -10.19
C ASP A 466 18.81 36.15 -10.18
N PRO A 467 18.41 34.93 -9.77
CA PRO A 467 16.99 34.59 -9.61
C PRO A 467 16.28 35.48 -8.60
N ASP A 468 16.98 35.91 -7.54
CA ASP A 468 16.42 36.72 -6.45
C ASP A 468 15.93 38.09 -6.95
N ARG A 469 14.62 38.21 -7.21
CA ARG A 469 14.04 39.47 -7.75
C ARG A 469 13.69 40.47 -6.66
N TYR A 470 13.49 39.97 -5.44
CA TYR A 470 13.01 40.75 -4.31
C TYR A 470 14.14 41.14 -3.34
N MET A 471 15.31 40.52 -3.46
CA MET A 471 16.55 40.97 -2.83
C MET A 471 17.35 41.84 -3.80
N GLN A 472 17.87 42.96 -3.32
CA GLN A 472 18.76 43.80 -4.13
C GLN A 472 20.21 43.35 -3.91
N GLN A 473 20.66 42.36 -4.69
CA GLN A 473 22.07 41.97 -4.73
C GLN A 473 22.85 42.63 -5.87
N ASN A 474 24.14 42.78 -5.63
CA ASN A 474 25.14 43.15 -6.63
C ASN A 474 26.00 41.92 -6.96
N ILE A 475 26.02 41.57 -8.24
CA ILE A 475 26.86 40.49 -8.76
C ILE A 475 28.28 41.00 -8.99
N ARG A 476 29.26 40.27 -8.48
CA ARG A 476 30.69 40.52 -8.68
C ARG A 476 31.33 39.39 -9.49
N TYR A 477 31.99 39.76 -10.57
CA TYR A 477 32.63 38.80 -11.47
C TYR A 477 34.11 38.59 -11.13
N THR A 478 34.55 37.33 -11.15
CA THR A 478 35.95 36.95 -10.92
C THR A 478 36.39 35.85 -11.87
N LYS A 479 37.69 35.79 -12.16
CA LYS A 479 38.28 34.73 -12.99
C LYS A 479 38.59 33.52 -12.11
N LEU A 480 38.09 32.34 -12.47
CA LEU A 480 38.32 31.10 -11.74
C LEU A 480 39.47 30.30 -12.36
N SER A 481 39.35 29.94 -13.64
CA SER A 481 40.38 29.17 -14.35
C SER A 481 40.62 29.70 -15.77
N ASP A 482 41.88 29.91 -16.10
CA ASP A 482 42.35 30.41 -17.40
C ASP A 482 43.80 29.94 -17.60
N PRO A 483 44.02 28.74 -18.16
CA PRO A 483 45.33 28.05 -18.14
C PRO A 483 46.49 28.87 -18.71
N ALA A 484 46.25 29.67 -19.74
CA ALA A 484 47.25 30.50 -20.41
C ALA A 484 47.27 31.96 -19.92
N ASN A 485 46.38 32.33 -18.98
CA ASN A 485 46.25 33.69 -18.44
C ASN A 485 46.03 34.79 -19.49
N TRP A 486 45.31 34.48 -20.57
CA TRP A 486 45.02 35.41 -21.66
C TRP A 486 43.89 36.38 -21.37
N LEU A 487 43.06 36.12 -20.36
CA LEU A 487 41.80 36.82 -20.17
C LEU A 487 41.76 37.58 -18.84
N LYS A 488 41.10 38.75 -18.88
CA LYS A 488 40.71 39.55 -17.72
C LYS A 488 39.22 39.83 -17.78
N ILE A 489 38.53 39.65 -16.66
CA ILE A 489 37.14 40.07 -16.50
C ILE A 489 37.07 41.30 -15.59
N ASP A 490 36.22 42.26 -15.95
CA ASP A 490 35.88 43.40 -15.10
C ASP A 490 34.89 42.96 -14.01
N PRO A 491 35.18 43.21 -12.71
CA PRO A 491 34.33 42.76 -11.60
C PRO A 491 32.92 43.35 -11.56
N VAL A 492 32.66 44.48 -12.22
CA VAL A 492 31.39 45.22 -12.11
C VAL A 492 30.50 44.98 -13.33
N ASN A 493 31.06 45.06 -14.54
CA ASN A 493 30.26 45.01 -15.77
C ASN A 493 30.38 43.68 -16.54
N GLY A 494 31.24 42.75 -16.10
CA GLY A 494 31.42 41.45 -16.73
C GLY A 494 32.08 41.50 -18.13
N GLN A 495 32.75 42.60 -18.49
CA GLN A 495 33.49 42.72 -19.75
C GLN A 495 34.77 41.88 -19.72
N ILE A 496 34.99 41.08 -20.77
CA ILE A 496 36.18 40.24 -20.92
C ILE A 496 37.13 40.89 -21.93
N THR A 497 38.37 41.11 -21.51
CA THR A 497 39.44 41.72 -22.29
C THR A 497 40.66 40.82 -22.34
N THR A 498 41.46 40.92 -23.39
CA THR A 498 42.70 40.16 -23.56
C THR A 498 43.86 40.78 -22.76
N ILE A 499 44.67 39.97 -22.10
CA ILE A 499 45.92 40.37 -21.42
C ILE A 499 47.13 40.05 -22.31
N ALA A 500 47.04 38.98 -23.09
CA ALA A 500 48.07 38.52 -24.01
C ALA A 500 47.45 38.24 -25.39
N VAL A 501 48.31 37.98 -26.36
CA VAL A 501 47.88 37.56 -27.70
C VAL A 501 47.33 36.15 -27.61
N LEU A 502 46.15 35.91 -28.22
CA LEU A 502 45.61 34.56 -28.32
C LEU A 502 46.34 33.80 -29.43
N ASP A 503 46.74 32.58 -29.13
CA ASP A 503 47.60 31.73 -29.96
C ASP A 503 46.98 30.33 -29.97
N ARG A 504 46.47 29.89 -31.13
CA ARG A 504 45.72 28.63 -31.28
C ARG A 504 46.66 27.44 -31.18
N GLU A 505 47.92 27.57 -31.58
CA GLU A 505 48.94 26.51 -31.56
C GLU A 505 49.46 26.24 -30.15
N SER A 506 49.05 27.05 -29.17
CA SER A 506 49.39 26.86 -27.77
C SER A 506 48.93 25.49 -27.26
N PRO A 507 49.73 24.77 -26.45
CA PRO A 507 49.33 23.52 -25.81
C PRO A 507 48.09 23.63 -24.89
N ASN A 508 47.72 24.87 -24.51
CA ASN A 508 46.55 25.15 -23.68
C ASN A 508 45.23 25.16 -24.48
N VAL A 509 45.31 25.21 -25.82
CA VAL A 509 44.16 25.15 -26.72
C VAL A 509 43.98 23.69 -27.16
N LYS A 510 42.76 23.16 -27.04
CA LYS A 510 42.43 21.79 -27.44
C LYS A 510 41.28 21.82 -28.42
N ASN A 511 41.42 21.13 -29.56
CA ASN A 511 40.40 21.06 -30.61
C ASN A 511 39.92 22.46 -31.08
N ASN A 512 40.83 23.42 -31.25
CA ASN A 512 40.56 24.81 -31.62
C ASN A 512 39.72 25.61 -30.60
N ILE A 513 39.53 25.07 -29.39
CA ILE A 513 38.74 25.69 -28.33
C ILE A 513 39.65 26.02 -27.15
N TYR A 514 39.59 27.27 -26.72
CA TYR A 514 40.14 27.73 -25.47
C TYR A 514 39.03 27.85 -24.42
N ASN A 515 39.15 27.09 -23.34
CA ASN A 515 38.17 27.06 -22.26
C ASN A 515 38.64 27.91 -21.07
N ALA A 516 37.80 28.84 -20.64
CA ALA A 516 38.00 29.62 -19.42
C ALA A 516 36.75 29.61 -18.56
N THR A 517 36.92 29.58 -17.25
CA THR A 517 35.80 29.62 -16.29
C THR A 517 35.83 30.89 -15.46
N PHE A 518 34.65 31.45 -15.25
CA PHE A 518 34.41 32.66 -14.50
C PHE A 518 33.38 32.40 -13.42
N LEU A 519 33.49 33.12 -12.32
CA LEU A 519 32.61 33.00 -11.16
C LEU A 519 31.89 34.32 -10.95
N ALA A 520 30.58 34.25 -10.79
CA ALA A 520 29.72 35.35 -10.35
C ALA A 520 29.36 35.09 -8.90
N SER A 521 29.66 36.03 -8.01
CA SER A 521 29.23 35.99 -6.60
C SER A 521 28.26 37.13 -6.34
N ASP A 522 27.15 36.84 -5.71
CA ASP A 522 26.30 37.87 -5.11
C ASP A 522 26.89 38.34 -3.77
N ASN A 523 26.29 39.38 -3.21
CA ASN A 523 26.58 39.90 -1.87
C ASN A 523 25.45 39.60 -0.88
N GLY A 524 24.64 38.58 -1.15
CA GLY A 524 23.60 38.09 -0.25
C GLY A 524 24.18 37.44 1.01
N ILE A 525 23.32 37.07 1.95
CA ILE A 525 23.70 36.38 3.18
C ILE A 525 22.88 35.08 3.27
N PRO A 526 23.50 33.89 3.19
CA PRO A 526 24.92 33.64 2.89
C PRO A 526 25.27 34.01 1.44
N PRO A 527 26.53 34.41 1.13
CA PRO A 527 26.90 34.75 -0.24
C PRO A 527 26.90 33.51 -1.12
N MET A 528 26.21 33.56 -2.25
CA MET A 528 26.13 32.47 -3.21
C MET A 528 27.00 32.77 -4.43
N SER A 529 27.28 31.74 -5.22
CA SER A 529 28.08 31.91 -6.43
C SER A 529 27.74 30.89 -7.51
N GLY A 530 27.80 31.31 -8.77
CA GLY A 530 27.65 30.44 -9.93
C GLY A 530 28.87 30.47 -10.83
N THR A 531 29.12 29.35 -11.49
CA THR A 531 30.26 29.18 -12.41
C THR A 531 29.79 29.18 -13.87
N GLY A 532 30.34 30.09 -14.66
CA GLY A 532 30.11 30.19 -16.10
C GLY A 532 31.33 29.74 -16.89
N THR A 533 31.12 28.98 -17.96
CA THR A 533 32.18 28.56 -18.88
C THR A 533 32.13 29.39 -20.15
N LEU A 534 33.25 30.02 -20.51
CA LEU A 534 33.47 30.66 -21.80
C LEU A 534 34.29 29.73 -22.71
N GLN A 535 33.75 29.45 -23.89
CA GLN A 535 34.41 28.69 -24.95
C GLN A 535 34.75 29.62 -26.10
N ILE A 536 36.05 29.79 -26.35
CA ILE A 536 36.56 30.64 -27.43
C ILE A 536 37.03 29.71 -28.54
N TYR A 537 36.31 29.73 -29.66
CA TYR A 537 36.74 29.07 -30.88
C TYR A 537 37.73 29.98 -31.60
N LEU A 538 38.99 29.57 -31.58
CA LEU A 538 40.07 30.28 -32.25
C LEU A 538 40.10 29.88 -33.73
N LEU A 539 39.92 30.86 -34.59
CA LEU A 539 40.08 30.72 -36.03
C LEU A 539 41.56 30.86 -36.36
N ASP A 540 42.06 29.84 -37.05
CA ASP A 540 43.43 29.72 -37.53
C ASP A 540 43.77 30.83 -38.53
N ILE A 541 44.85 31.55 -38.28
CA ILE A 541 45.47 32.48 -39.22
C ILE A 541 46.81 31.88 -39.65
N ASN A 542 47.26 32.19 -40.87
CA ASN A 542 48.57 31.73 -41.33
C ASN A 542 49.70 32.51 -40.64
N ASP A 543 50.04 32.16 -39.40
CA ASP A 543 51.11 32.80 -38.65
C ASP A 543 52.32 31.91 -38.34
N ASN A 544 52.26 30.62 -38.62
CA ASN A 544 53.42 29.75 -38.60
C ASN A 544 54.05 29.66 -39.99
N ALA A 545 55.33 29.27 -40.04
CA ALA A 545 56.03 29.12 -41.30
C ALA A 545 56.63 27.72 -41.35
N PRO A 546 56.55 27.04 -42.51
CA PRO A 546 56.85 25.61 -42.58
C PRO A 546 58.33 25.31 -42.33
N GLN A 547 58.60 24.22 -41.62
CA GLN A 547 59.94 23.74 -41.29
C GLN A 547 60.23 22.38 -41.93
N VAL A 548 61.46 22.12 -42.39
CA VAL A 548 61.78 20.82 -43.00
C VAL A 548 61.74 19.69 -41.97
N LEU A 549 61.13 18.57 -42.37
CA LEU A 549 61.14 17.31 -41.62
C LEU A 549 61.54 16.15 -42.57
N PRO A 550 62.52 15.30 -42.22
CA PRO A 550 63.35 15.37 -41.02
C PRO A 550 64.34 16.56 -41.07
N GLN A 551 64.83 17.01 -39.91
CA GLN A 551 65.85 18.09 -39.84
C GLN A 551 67.27 17.57 -40.17
N GLU A 552 67.50 16.27 -39.95
CA GLU A 552 68.73 15.57 -40.28
C GLU A 552 68.40 14.36 -41.15
N ALA A 553 69.17 14.16 -42.22
CA ALA A 553 69.03 13.04 -43.14
C ALA A 553 70.41 12.50 -43.53
N GLU A 554 70.46 11.22 -43.89
CA GLU A 554 71.69 10.58 -44.34
C GLU A 554 71.53 10.06 -45.77
N THR A 555 72.58 10.16 -46.59
CA THR A 555 72.56 9.66 -47.97
C THR A 555 73.95 9.20 -48.43
N CYS A 556 73.98 8.43 -49.50
CA CYS A 556 75.21 7.88 -50.09
C CYS A 556 75.99 8.91 -50.92
N GLU A 557 77.29 8.68 -51.06
CA GLU A 557 78.14 9.42 -52.02
C GLU A 557 77.67 9.24 -53.50
N THR A 558 76.86 8.22 -53.80
CA THR A 558 76.41 7.85 -55.15
C THR A 558 74.88 7.94 -55.34
N PRO A 559 74.38 8.31 -56.53
CA PRO A 559 73.01 8.81 -56.74
C PRO A 559 71.85 7.79 -56.72
N ASP A 560 72.08 6.48 -56.57
CA ASP A 560 71.02 5.47 -56.45
C ASP A 560 71.39 4.41 -55.39
N PRO A 561 70.44 3.94 -54.53
CA PRO A 561 68.98 4.16 -54.57
C PRO A 561 68.37 4.99 -53.40
N ASN A 562 69.17 5.58 -52.49
CA ASN A 562 68.64 6.24 -51.27
C ASN A 562 68.37 7.74 -51.42
N SER A 563 67.26 8.06 -52.10
CA SER A 563 66.68 9.40 -52.17
C SER A 563 66.17 9.91 -50.82
N ILE A 564 66.39 11.17 -50.48
CA ILE A 564 65.94 11.74 -49.21
C ILE A 564 64.51 12.24 -49.36
N ASN A 565 63.56 11.57 -48.71
CA ASN A 565 62.19 12.05 -48.64
C ASN A 565 62.09 13.12 -47.55
N ILE A 566 61.57 14.29 -47.93
CA ILE A 566 61.32 15.41 -47.02
C ILE A 566 59.85 15.80 -47.07
N THR A 567 59.35 16.22 -45.93
CA THR A 567 58.05 16.86 -45.73
C THR A 567 58.27 18.18 -45.00
N ALA A 568 57.19 18.93 -44.80
CA ALA A 568 57.20 20.09 -43.92
C ALA A 568 56.43 19.80 -42.63
N LEU A 569 56.88 20.42 -41.54
CA LEU A 569 56.15 20.57 -40.29
C LEU A 569 55.64 22.02 -40.24
N ASP A 570 54.33 22.16 -40.21
CA ASP A 570 53.64 23.42 -39.96
C ASP A 570 52.69 23.22 -38.78
N TYR A 571 52.56 24.24 -37.92
CA TYR A 571 51.68 24.16 -36.75
C TYR A 571 50.27 24.65 -37.06
N ASP A 572 50.09 25.34 -38.20
CA ASP A 572 48.78 25.76 -38.69
C ASP A 572 47.98 24.56 -39.20
N ILE A 573 46.66 24.74 -39.37
CA ILE A 573 45.78 23.71 -39.93
C ILE A 573 45.41 24.03 -41.38
N ASP A 574 44.89 23.05 -42.11
CA ASP A 574 44.41 23.28 -43.48
C ASP A 574 43.32 24.37 -43.48
N PRO A 575 43.40 25.40 -44.37
CA PRO A 575 44.26 25.50 -45.56
C PRO A 575 45.60 26.24 -45.37
N ASN A 576 45.95 26.69 -44.16
CA ASN A 576 47.14 27.51 -43.91
C ASN A 576 48.43 26.69 -43.87
N ALA A 577 48.36 25.38 -43.66
CA ALA A 577 49.50 24.47 -43.77
C ALA A 577 49.74 23.96 -45.20
N GLY A 578 49.34 22.71 -45.48
CA GLY A 578 49.58 22.04 -46.76
C GLY A 578 48.55 22.44 -47.83
N PRO A 579 48.85 22.28 -49.13
CA PRO A 579 50.07 21.69 -49.70
C PRO A 579 51.27 22.63 -49.79
N PHE A 580 52.48 22.11 -49.55
CA PHE A 580 53.71 22.91 -49.51
C PHE A 580 54.40 23.04 -50.89
N ALA A 581 55.09 24.15 -51.11
CA ALA A 581 56.00 24.35 -52.24
C ALA A 581 57.45 24.30 -51.75
N PHE A 582 58.23 23.35 -52.29
CA PHE A 582 59.63 23.16 -51.94
C PHE A 582 60.55 23.62 -53.07
N ASP A 583 61.44 24.56 -52.76
CA ASP A 583 62.40 25.13 -53.70
C ASP A 583 63.81 25.17 -53.13
N LEU A 584 64.81 25.06 -54.01
CA LEU A 584 66.22 25.29 -53.65
C LEU A 584 66.60 26.75 -53.92
N PRO A 585 67.29 27.44 -52.99
CA PRO A 585 67.68 28.82 -53.16
C PRO A 585 68.66 28.98 -54.33
N LEU A 586 68.62 30.15 -54.97
CA LEU A 586 69.51 30.48 -56.09
C LEU A 586 70.95 30.74 -55.64
N SER A 587 71.16 31.07 -54.37
CA SER A 587 72.46 31.32 -53.76
C SER A 587 72.60 30.52 -52.46
N PRO A 588 73.72 29.80 -52.23
CA PRO A 588 74.89 29.69 -53.11
C PRO A 588 74.65 28.74 -54.29
N VAL A 589 75.26 29.06 -55.44
CA VAL A 589 75.10 28.31 -56.72
C VAL A 589 75.46 26.82 -56.59
N THR A 590 76.30 26.48 -55.61
CA THR A 590 76.71 25.10 -55.29
C THR A 590 75.54 24.19 -54.92
N ILE A 591 74.49 24.71 -54.28
CA ILE A 591 73.35 23.91 -53.80
C ILE A 591 72.53 23.39 -54.97
N LYS A 592 72.04 24.26 -55.86
CA LYS A 592 71.24 23.87 -57.04
C LYS A 592 72.07 23.12 -58.11
N ARG A 593 73.40 23.16 -58.01
CA ARG A 593 74.31 22.33 -58.81
C ARG A 593 74.40 20.91 -58.28
N ASN A 594 74.56 20.76 -56.97
CA ASN A 594 74.78 19.46 -56.32
C ASN A 594 73.47 18.70 -56.08
N TRP A 595 72.41 19.42 -55.74
CA TRP A 595 71.12 18.86 -55.33
C TRP A 595 70.02 19.24 -56.31
N THR A 596 69.03 18.37 -56.43
CA THR A 596 67.78 18.63 -57.14
C THR A 596 66.62 18.20 -56.27
N ILE A 597 65.54 18.97 -56.30
CA ILE A 597 64.32 18.65 -55.57
C ILE A 597 63.23 18.26 -56.56
N THR A 598 62.59 17.12 -56.33
CA THR A 598 61.49 16.60 -57.15
C THR A 598 60.25 16.47 -56.28
N ARG A 599 59.17 17.14 -56.68
CA ARG A 599 57.90 17.07 -55.95
C ARG A 599 57.26 15.70 -56.15
N LEU A 600 56.95 15.00 -55.07
CA LEU A 600 56.22 13.72 -55.12
C LEU A 600 54.72 13.98 -55.17
N ASN A 601 54.22 14.79 -54.25
CA ASN A 601 52.81 15.19 -54.15
C ASN A 601 52.70 16.58 -53.48
N GLY A 602 51.52 16.90 -52.93
CA GLY A 602 51.27 18.17 -52.24
C GLY A 602 52.25 18.45 -51.11
N ASP A 603 52.48 17.45 -50.25
CA ASP A 603 53.13 17.62 -48.94
C ASP A 603 54.56 17.06 -48.87
N PHE A 604 54.90 16.15 -49.78
CA PHE A 604 56.20 15.47 -49.83
C PHE A 604 56.99 15.88 -51.06
N ALA A 605 58.29 16.09 -50.85
CA ALA A 605 59.28 16.25 -51.90
C ALA A 605 60.44 15.27 -51.66
N GLN A 606 61.16 14.99 -52.73
CA GLN A 606 62.31 14.10 -52.71
C GLN A 606 63.53 14.92 -53.11
N LEU A 607 64.53 14.94 -52.24
CA LEU A 607 65.82 15.58 -52.47
C LEU A 607 66.80 14.52 -52.97
N ASN A 608 67.31 14.75 -54.17
CA ASN A 608 68.20 13.83 -54.87
C ASN A 608 69.55 14.50 -55.18
N LEU A 609 70.61 13.71 -55.16
CA LEU A 609 71.93 14.16 -55.60
C LEU A 609 71.98 14.18 -57.13
N LYS A 610 72.25 15.35 -57.71
CA LYS A 610 72.33 15.54 -59.18
C LYS A 610 73.70 15.17 -59.75
N ILE A 611 74.74 15.24 -58.93
CA ILE A 611 76.12 14.92 -59.31
C ILE A 611 76.42 13.44 -59.07
N LYS A 612 77.37 12.89 -59.84
CA LYS A 612 77.71 11.45 -59.77
C LYS A 612 78.41 11.02 -58.48
N PHE A 613 79.03 11.98 -57.79
CA PHE A 613 79.83 11.75 -56.60
C PHE A 613 79.84 13.01 -55.74
N LEU A 614 79.57 12.87 -54.46
CA LEU A 614 79.75 13.91 -53.43
C LEU A 614 80.60 13.31 -52.30
N GLU A 615 81.61 14.02 -51.83
CA GLU A 615 82.53 13.52 -50.79
C GLU A 615 81.80 13.28 -49.46
N ALA A 616 82.22 12.27 -48.69
CA ALA A 616 81.69 12.07 -47.34
C ALA A 616 81.90 13.29 -46.44
N GLY A 617 80.83 13.71 -45.75
CA GLY A 617 80.81 14.92 -44.93
C GLY A 617 79.39 15.40 -44.61
N ILE A 618 79.28 16.43 -43.78
CA ILE A 618 77.99 17.03 -43.41
C ILE A 618 77.75 18.24 -44.31
N TYR A 619 76.65 18.22 -45.05
CA TYR A 619 76.22 19.29 -45.94
C TYR A 619 74.95 19.94 -45.40
N GLU A 620 74.98 21.26 -45.26
CA GLU A 620 73.80 22.05 -44.93
C GLU A 620 73.10 22.46 -46.23
N VAL A 621 71.95 21.84 -46.49
CA VAL A 621 71.13 22.10 -47.67
C VAL A 621 70.00 23.04 -47.28
N PRO A 622 70.07 24.35 -47.62
CA PRO A 622 68.95 25.25 -47.39
C PRO A 622 67.81 24.94 -48.37
N ILE A 623 66.61 24.82 -47.84
CA ILE A 623 65.38 24.51 -48.57
C ILE A 623 64.37 25.60 -48.26
N ILE A 624 63.88 26.27 -49.29
CA ILE A 624 62.79 27.24 -49.19
C ILE A 624 61.51 26.44 -49.20
N ILE A 625 60.73 26.52 -48.12
CA ILE A 625 59.41 25.91 -48.03
C ILE A 625 58.39 27.03 -47.91
N THR A 626 57.36 26.99 -48.75
CA THR A 626 56.24 27.94 -48.73
C THR A 626 54.94 27.18 -48.49
N ASP A 627 54.12 27.66 -47.58
CA ASP A 627 52.80 27.10 -47.27
C ASP A 627 51.73 27.50 -48.31
N SER A 628 50.50 27.03 -48.08
CA SER A 628 49.32 27.35 -48.91
C SER A 628 48.43 28.48 -48.35
N GLY A 629 48.81 29.07 -47.21
CA GLY A 629 48.02 30.12 -46.57
C GLY A 629 47.94 31.40 -47.39
N ASN A 630 47.05 32.31 -47.00
CA ASN A 630 46.88 33.62 -47.65
C ASN A 630 46.87 34.75 -46.62
N PRO A 631 47.95 35.58 -46.52
CA PRO A 631 49.15 35.55 -47.36
C PRO A 631 50.04 34.33 -47.05
N PRO A 632 50.74 33.75 -48.05
CA PRO A 632 51.58 32.59 -47.83
C PRO A 632 52.84 32.97 -47.05
N LYS A 633 53.25 32.14 -46.09
CA LYS A 633 54.53 32.30 -45.41
C LYS A 633 55.55 31.35 -46.01
N SER A 634 56.78 31.84 -46.08
CA SER A 634 57.92 31.08 -46.59
C SER A 634 59.07 31.18 -45.60
N ASN A 635 59.75 30.05 -45.40
CA ASN A 635 60.91 29.97 -44.52
C ASN A 635 62.05 29.21 -45.20
N ILE A 636 63.28 29.61 -44.91
CA ILE A 636 64.48 28.91 -45.39
C ILE A 636 64.94 27.97 -44.27
N SER A 637 64.51 26.72 -44.36
CA SER A 637 64.88 25.68 -43.39
C SER A 637 66.13 24.94 -43.86
N ILE A 638 67.04 24.64 -42.93
CA ILE A 638 68.32 23.99 -43.24
C ILE A 638 68.19 22.50 -42.95
N LEU A 639 68.28 21.68 -43.99
CA LEU A 639 68.38 20.23 -43.87
C LEU A 639 69.85 19.84 -43.72
N ARG A 640 70.20 19.16 -42.63
CA ARG A 640 71.55 18.64 -42.44
C ARG A 640 71.65 17.26 -43.07
N VAL A 641 72.38 17.17 -44.17
CA VAL A 641 72.58 15.93 -44.91
C VAL A 641 73.96 15.38 -44.62
N LYS A 642 74.02 14.23 -43.95
CA LYS A 642 75.26 13.47 -43.74
C LYS A 642 75.48 12.56 -44.94
N VAL A 643 76.60 12.75 -45.64
CA VAL A 643 77.00 11.92 -46.77
C VAL A 643 78.05 10.94 -46.29
N CYS A 644 77.83 9.64 -46.50
CA CYS A 644 78.76 8.59 -46.09
C CYS A 644 78.94 7.49 -47.15
N GLN A 645 79.97 6.66 -46.94
CA GLN A 645 80.30 5.56 -47.83
C GLN A 645 79.28 4.43 -47.65
N CYS A 646 78.68 4.00 -48.76
CA CYS A 646 77.60 3.02 -48.71
C CYS A 646 78.06 1.59 -48.93
N ASP A 647 77.37 0.67 -48.24
CA ASP A 647 77.55 -0.77 -48.42
C ASP A 647 76.80 -1.30 -49.67
N SER A 648 76.86 -2.62 -49.91
CA SER A 648 76.20 -3.25 -51.05
C SER A 648 74.67 -3.16 -51.04
N ASN A 649 74.06 -2.75 -49.92
CA ASN A 649 72.62 -2.57 -49.75
C ASN A 649 72.18 -1.09 -49.85
N GLY A 650 73.14 -0.15 -49.95
CA GLY A 650 72.85 1.28 -50.07
C GLY A 650 72.71 2.01 -48.74
N ASP A 651 73.12 1.40 -47.62
CA ASP A 651 73.10 2.03 -46.31
C ASP A 651 74.43 2.70 -45.96
N CYS A 652 74.37 3.84 -45.28
CA CYS A 652 75.54 4.60 -44.83
C CYS A 652 76.35 3.79 -43.81
N THR A 653 77.60 3.47 -44.14
CA THR A 653 78.55 2.84 -43.22
C THR A 653 79.63 3.82 -42.84
N ASP A 654 79.40 4.62 -41.81
CA ASP A 654 80.50 5.37 -41.20
C ASP A 654 81.35 4.43 -40.36
N VAL A 655 82.43 3.94 -40.98
CA VAL A 655 83.61 3.51 -40.23
C VAL A 655 84.33 4.77 -39.77
N ASP A 656 83.73 5.45 -38.81
CA ASP A 656 84.54 6.30 -37.94
C ASP A 656 85.59 5.39 -37.35
N ARG A 657 86.85 5.64 -37.72
CA ARG A 657 87.99 5.06 -37.05
C ARG A 657 87.78 5.35 -35.57
N ILE A 658 87.41 4.31 -34.83
CA ILE A 658 87.81 4.12 -33.45
C ILE A 658 89.34 4.15 -33.51
N VAL A 659 89.92 5.35 -33.54
CA VAL A 659 91.17 5.60 -32.88
C VAL A 659 90.87 5.14 -31.47
N GLY A 660 91.47 4.02 -31.09
CA GLY A 660 91.44 3.56 -29.73
C GLY A 660 91.97 4.69 -28.85
N ALA A 661 91.07 5.51 -28.33
CA ALA A 661 91.24 6.14 -27.06
C ALA A 661 91.08 4.99 -26.06
N GLY A 662 92.16 4.21 -25.93
CA GLY A 662 92.37 3.46 -24.71
C GLY A 662 92.10 4.44 -23.59
N LEU A 663 91.06 4.15 -22.81
CA LEU A 663 90.65 4.95 -21.68
C LEU A 663 91.91 5.22 -20.85
N GLY A 664 92.44 6.43 -20.94
CA GLY A 664 93.55 6.84 -20.09
C GLY A 664 93.15 6.56 -18.65
N THR A 665 94.09 6.19 -17.80
CA THR A 665 93.82 5.89 -16.39
C THR A 665 92.98 6.99 -15.71
N GLY A 666 93.04 8.24 -16.18
CA GLY A 666 92.15 9.35 -15.77
C GLY A 666 90.67 9.20 -16.15
N ALA A 667 90.32 8.61 -17.31
CA ALA A 667 88.94 8.34 -17.71
C ALA A 667 88.35 7.14 -16.95
N ILE A 668 89.18 6.14 -16.62
CA ILE A 668 88.76 5.02 -15.76
C ILE A 668 88.50 5.54 -14.34
N ILE A 669 89.36 6.43 -13.84
CA ILE A 669 89.17 7.12 -12.56
C ILE A 669 87.96 8.05 -12.58
N ALA A 670 87.69 8.76 -13.68
CA ALA A 670 86.53 9.63 -13.82
C ALA A 670 85.20 8.86 -13.93
N ILE A 671 85.20 7.71 -14.60
CA ILE A 671 84.03 6.81 -14.65
C ILE A 671 83.84 6.11 -13.30
N LEU A 672 84.91 5.67 -12.63
CA LEU A 672 84.82 5.18 -11.24
C LEU A 672 84.33 6.27 -10.29
N LEU A 673 84.79 7.52 -10.43
CA LEU A 673 84.30 8.66 -9.66
C LEU A 673 82.84 8.99 -9.98
N CYS A 674 82.42 8.94 -11.24
CA CYS A 674 81.02 9.12 -11.61
C CYS A 674 80.15 8.00 -11.07
N ILE A 675 80.57 6.73 -11.15
CA ILE A 675 79.83 5.59 -10.60
C ILE A 675 79.78 5.68 -9.06
N ILE A 676 80.86 6.12 -8.41
CA ILE A 676 80.89 6.38 -6.96
C ILE A 676 79.97 7.56 -6.60
N ILE A 677 79.96 8.65 -7.36
CA ILE A 677 79.07 9.81 -7.15
C ILE A 677 77.61 9.42 -7.39
N LEU A 678 77.33 8.59 -8.38
CA LEU A 678 75.99 8.09 -8.70
C LEU A 678 75.51 7.10 -7.63
N LEU A 679 76.39 6.24 -7.12
CA LEU A 679 76.11 5.38 -5.94
C LEU A 679 75.92 6.19 -4.66
N ILE A 680 76.67 7.29 -4.46
CA ILE A 680 76.47 8.23 -3.35
C ILE A 680 75.17 9.01 -3.51
N LEU A 681 74.77 9.40 -4.72
CA LEU A 681 73.49 10.05 -4.99
C LEU A 681 72.32 9.09 -4.82
N VAL A 682 72.46 7.82 -5.21
CA VAL A 682 71.46 6.76 -4.96
C VAL A 682 71.39 6.45 -3.46
N LEU A 683 72.51 6.38 -2.74
CA LEU A 683 72.52 6.25 -1.28
C LEU A 683 71.94 7.49 -0.59
N MET A 684 72.24 8.70 -1.06
CA MET A 684 71.63 9.93 -0.56
C MET A 684 70.14 9.99 -0.87
N PHE A 685 69.69 9.48 -2.02
CA PHE A 685 68.28 9.39 -2.39
C PHE A 685 67.55 8.35 -1.54
N VAL A 686 68.16 7.20 -1.27
CA VAL A 686 67.63 6.16 -0.37
C VAL A 686 67.64 6.65 1.09
N VAL A 687 68.69 7.36 1.54
CA VAL A 687 68.75 7.99 2.87
C VAL A 687 67.78 9.17 2.96
N TRP A 688 67.56 9.94 1.89
CA TRP A 688 66.58 11.02 1.81
C TRP A 688 65.16 10.47 1.80
N MET A 689 64.86 9.40 1.07
CA MET A 689 63.59 8.67 1.16
C MET A 689 63.38 8.11 2.56
N LYS A 690 64.38 7.46 3.15
CA LYS A 690 64.31 6.89 4.51
C LYS A 690 64.27 7.96 5.61
N ARG A 691 64.79 9.17 5.34
CA ARG A 691 64.68 10.36 6.20
C ARG A 691 63.31 11.02 6.03
N ARG A 692 62.74 11.04 4.83
CA ARG A 692 61.38 11.51 4.54
C ARG A 692 60.32 10.59 5.15
N ASP A 693 60.59 9.29 5.25
CA ASP A 693 59.75 8.34 6.00
C ASP A 693 59.87 8.53 7.53
N LYS A 694 61.04 8.91 8.04
CA LYS A 694 61.21 9.29 9.46
C LYS A 694 60.62 10.65 9.83
N GLU A 695 60.60 11.61 8.90
CA GLU A 695 59.93 12.92 9.09
C GLU A 695 58.40 12.80 9.01
N ARG A 696 57.86 11.77 8.35
CA ARG A 696 56.43 11.44 8.35
C ARG A 696 55.91 10.82 9.65
N GLN A 697 56.78 10.34 10.55
CA GLN A 697 56.37 9.69 11.82
C GLN A 697 56.57 10.55 13.08
N ALA A 698 57.04 11.79 12.97
CA ALA A 698 57.23 12.66 14.12
C ALA A 698 56.86 14.11 13.81
N LYS A 699 55.58 14.36 13.57
CA LYS A 699 54.89 15.62 13.86
C LYS A 699 53.39 15.40 13.77
N GLN A 700 52.85 15.08 14.93
CA GLN A 700 51.45 15.14 15.30
C GLN A 700 50.92 16.56 15.04
N LEU A 701 49.92 16.71 14.18
CA LEU A 701 49.13 17.92 14.04
C LEU A 701 47.67 17.52 13.89
N LEU A 702 46.97 17.61 15.03
CA LEU A 702 45.68 18.27 15.21
C LEU A 702 45.05 18.86 13.92
N ILE A 703 43.94 18.28 13.49
CA ILE A 703 42.61 18.89 13.29
C ILE A 703 41.80 18.05 12.27
N ASP A 704 40.53 17.90 12.63
CA ASP A 704 39.46 17.02 12.14
C ASP A 704 38.67 17.66 10.96
N PRO A 705 37.61 17.04 10.39
CA PRO A 705 37.68 16.52 9.03
C PRO A 705 36.40 16.84 8.22
N GLU A 706 36.36 17.88 7.39
CA GLU A 706 35.31 17.99 6.36
C GLU A 706 35.92 18.68 5.14
N ASP A 707 36.09 17.92 4.06
CA ASP A 707 35.63 18.31 2.74
C ASP A 707 36.08 17.32 1.66
N ASP A 708 35.08 17.00 0.83
CA ASP A 708 35.17 16.56 -0.54
C ASP A 708 35.67 15.15 -0.88
N VAL A 709 34.68 14.24 -0.84
CA VAL A 709 34.25 13.44 -2.00
C VAL A 709 35.12 13.53 -3.26
N ARG A 710 35.63 12.38 -3.72
CA ARG A 710 35.14 11.72 -4.95
C ARG A 710 35.87 10.40 -5.23
N ASP A 711 35.09 9.51 -5.85
CA ASP A 711 35.47 8.35 -6.67
C ASP A 711 35.75 7.01 -5.98
N ASN A 712 34.68 6.42 -5.44
CA ASN A 712 34.52 4.98 -5.33
C ASN A 712 34.13 4.37 -6.69
N ILE A 713 35.10 3.81 -7.41
CA ILE A 713 34.85 2.66 -8.29
C ILE A 713 35.54 1.47 -7.63
N LEU A 714 34.79 0.71 -6.84
CA LEU A 714 35.14 -0.65 -6.46
C LEU A 714 33.92 -1.56 -6.65
N LYS A 715 34.14 -2.63 -7.41
CA LYS A 715 33.29 -3.81 -7.53
C LYS A 715 33.09 -4.45 -6.15
N TYR A 716 31.86 -4.88 -5.88
CA TYR A 716 31.55 -5.85 -4.84
C TYR A 716 30.71 -6.98 -5.45
N ASP A 717 31.38 -8.10 -5.71
CA ASP A 717 30.84 -9.42 -5.41
C ASP A 717 31.31 -9.77 -3.98
N GLU A 718 30.56 -10.58 -3.24
CA GLU A 718 30.77 -10.97 -1.81
C GLU A 718 30.36 -9.82 -0.86
N GLU A 719 29.39 -9.91 0.06
CA GLU A 719 29.06 -10.90 1.09
C GLU A 719 27.79 -10.29 1.74
N GLY A 720 26.63 -10.94 1.84
CA GLY A 720 26.39 -11.97 2.83
C GLY A 720 25.99 -11.41 4.21
N GLY A 721 24.71 -11.08 4.39
CA GLY A 721 24.00 -11.30 5.67
C GLY A 721 23.78 -10.11 6.62
N GLY A 722 22.63 -10.14 7.30
CA GLY A 722 22.44 -9.56 8.64
C GLY A 722 21.28 -8.58 8.76
N GLU A 723 20.13 -9.08 9.20
CA GLU A 723 19.10 -8.30 9.88
C GLU A 723 19.55 -7.89 11.30
N GLU A 724 18.80 -6.94 11.86
CA GLU A 724 18.66 -6.56 13.28
C GLU A 724 19.37 -5.28 13.78
N ASP A 725 18.48 -4.36 14.17
CA ASP A 725 18.50 -3.41 15.28
C ASP A 725 19.57 -2.30 15.37
N GLN A 726 19.07 -1.06 15.44
CA GLN A 726 19.48 -0.10 16.47
C GLN A 726 18.55 1.12 16.56
N ASP A 727 17.87 1.22 17.71
CA ASP A 727 17.35 2.46 18.32
C ASP A 727 18.49 3.48 18.54
N TYR A 728 18.19 4.79 18.56
CA TYR A 728 18.37 5.64 19.75
C TYR A 728 17.85 7.08 19.55
N ASP A 729 17.27 7.56 20.66
CA ASP A 729 16.87 8.91 21.08
C ASP A 729 18.00 9.95 21.00
N LEU A 730 17.64 11.20 20.64
CA LEU A 730 18.37 12.40 21.07
C LEU A 730 17.45 13.63 21.05
N SER A 731 16.69 13.76 22.14
CA SER A 731 16.46 15.06 22.76
C SER A 731 17.77 15.86 22.86
N GLN A 732 17.75 17.15 22.46
CA GLN A 732 18.40 18.30 23.11
C GLN A 732 18.43 19.54 22.19
N LEU A 733 17.95 20.66 22.76
CA LEU A 733 18.30 22.07 22.48
C LEU A 733 17.52 22.74 21.33
N GLN A 734 16.90 23.92 21.47
CA GLN A 734 16.90 24.91 22.54
C GLN A 734 15.81 25.98 22.28
N GLN A 735 15.18 26.47 23.36
CA GLN A 735 14.47 27.77 23.46
C GLN A 735 15.46 28.96 23.29
N PRO A 736 15.10 30.28 23.27
CA PRO A 736 13.86 30.90 23.78
C PRO A 736 13.33 32.23 23.13
N ASP A 737 12.10 32.58 23.55
CA ASP A 737 11.61 33.89 24.02
C ASP A 737 11.47 35.18 23.15
N THR A 738 10.19 35.58 23.01
CA THR A 738 9.55 36.85 23.45
C THR A 738 9.39 38.07 22.49
N VAL A 739 8.20 38.68 22.65
CA VAL A 739 7.84 40.13 22.67
C VAL A 739 6.77 40.59 21.63
N GLU A 740 5.53 40.72 22.10
CA GLU A 740 4.48 41.70 21.69
C GLU A 740 4.87 43.14 22.14
N PRO A 741 4.29 44.29 21.67
CA PRO A 741 2.85 44.48 21.43
C PRO A 741 2.38 45.57 20.40
N ASP A 742 1.04 45.60 20.21
CA ASP A 742 0.14 46.76 20.05
C ASP A 742 -0.05 47.53 18.71
N ALA A 743 -1.24 47.26 18.12
CA ALA A 743 -2.39 48.18 18.01
C ALA A 743 -2.71 48.94 16.70
N ILE A 744 -4.04 49.09 16.50
CA ILE A 744 -4.82 50.12 15.76
C ILE A 744 -5.42 49.72 14.39
N LYS A 745 -6.72 49.36 14.41
CA LYS A 745 -7.74 49.60 13.35
C LYS A 745 -8.10 51.12 13.33
N PRO A 746 -8.62 51.77 12.24
CA PRO A 746 -9.88 51.35 11.58
C PRO A 746 -10.19 51.81 10.11
N VAL A 747 -11.17 51.13 9.50
CA VAL A 747 -12.33 51.60 8.67
C VAL A 747 -12.15 52.63 7.53
N GLY A 748 -12.61 52.28 6.31
CA GLY A 748 -13.48 53.19 5.53
C GLY A 748 -13.44 53.20 3.98
N ILE A 749 -14.52 52.67 3.37
CA ILE A 749 -15.38 53.34 2.35
C ILE A 749 -14.94 53.43 0.85
N ARG A 750 -15.74 52.68 0.05
CA ARG A 750 -16.38 52.95 -1.28
C ARG A 750 -15.55 53.20 -2.57
N ARG A 751 -15.72 52.23 -3.47
CA ARG A 751 -16.34 52.26 -4.83
C ARG A 751 -16.17 53.51 -5.70
N LEU A 752 -15.81 53.25 -6.96
CA LEU A 752 -16.38 53.91 -8.14
C LEU A 752 -16.65 52.86 -9.25
N ASP A 753 -17.83 52.95 -9.85
CA ASP A 753 -18.41 52.16 -10.95
C ASP A 753 -17.59 52.33 -12.27
N GLU A 754 -17.72 51.57 -13.37
CA GLU A 754 -18.94 51.23 -14.12
C GLU A 754 -18.63 50.26 -15.31
N ARG A 755 -19.66 49.56 -15.82
CA ARG A 755 -19.63 48.40 -16.75
C ARG A 755 -19.51 48.77 -18.25
N PRO A 756 -19.38 47.78 -19.17
CA PRO A 756 -20.58 47.21 -19.82
C PRO A 756 -20.51 45.67 -20.06
N ILE A 757 -21.45 44.88 -19.51
CA ILE A 757 -22.56 44.17 -20.20
C ILE A 757 -22.11 43.28 -21.38
N HIS A 758 -22.03 41.96 -21.13
CA HIS A 758 -22.28 40.89 -22.11
C HIS A 758 -23.08 39.76 -21.47
N ALA A 759 -23.90 39.12 -22.30
CA ALA A 759 -25.08 38.33 -21.95
C ALA A 759 -24.78 36.96 -21.32
N GLU A 760 -25.62 36.56 -20.36
CA GLU A 760 -25.72 35.19 -19.87
C GLU A 760 -26.29 34.26 -20.96
N PRO A 761 -25.68 33.08 -21.19
CA PRO A 761 -26.40 31.97 -21.80
C PRO A 761 -27.33 31.36 -20.75
N GLN A 762 -28.63 31.53 -20.97
CA GLN A 762 -29.69 30.77 -20.29
C GLN A 762 -29.51 29.28 -20.59
N TYR A 763 -29.25 28.47 -19.56
CA TYR A 763 -29.46 27.04 -19.66
C TYR A 763 -30.97 26.75 -19.65
N PRO A 764 -31.50 25.93 -20.56
CA PRO A 764 -32.90 25.55 -20.54
C PRO A 764 -33.20 24.69 -19.31
N VAL A 765 -34.25 25.07 -18.60
CA VAL A 765 -34.87 24.30 -17.51
C VAL A 765 -35.24 22.91 -18.05
N ARG A 766 -34.59 21.86 -17.54
CA ARG A 766 -34.97 20.48 -17.87
C ARG A 766 -36.29 20.18 -17.17
N SER A 767 -37.32 19.94 -17.98
CA SER A 767 -38.66 19.59 -17.51
C SER A 767 -38.64 18.22 -16.82
N ALA A 768 -39.20 18.17 -15.62
CA ALA A 768 -39.48 16.92 -14.91
C ALA A 768 -40.76 16.27 -15.49
N ALA A 769 -40.64 15.03 -15.98
CA ALA A 769 -41.68 13.98 -15.98
C ALA A 769 -41.09 12.67 -16.58
N PRO A 770 -41.76 11.53 -16.45
CA PRO A 770 -41.85 10.66 -15.28
C PRO A 770 -41.14 9.31 -15.53
N HIS A 771 -40.87 8.56 -14.46
CA HIS A 771 -40.38 7.17 -14.40
C HIS A 771 -40.22 6.39 -15.73
N PRO A 772 -38.99 5.97 -16.10
CA PRO A 772 -38.80 4.96 -17.14
C PRO A 772 -39.02 3.56 -16.53
N GLY A 773 -40.00 2.84 -17.07
CA GLY A 773 -40.32 1.46 -16.70
C GLY A 773 -39.35 0.41 -17.26
N ASP A 774 -38.28 0.82 -17.93
CA ASP A 774 -37.26 -0.09 -18.43
C ASP A 774 -35.88 0.59 -18.50
N ILE A 775 -34.91 0.05 -17.76
CA ILE A 775 -33.54 0.57 -17.66
C ILE A 775 -32.78 0.34 -18.98
N GLY A 776 -33.19 -0.63 -19.80
CA GLY A 776 -32.56 -0.92 -21.09
C GLY A 776 -32.65 0.23 -22.10
N ASP A 777 -33.81 0.90 -22.16
CA ASP A 777 -34.03 1.98 -23.12
C ASP A 777 -33.30 3.27 -22.73
N PHE A 778 -33.18 3.55 -21.43
CA PHE A 778 -32.41 4.68 -20.91
C PHE A 778 -30.91 4.55 -21.26
N ILE A 779 -30.36 3.33 -21.17
CA ILE A 779 -28.97 3.05 -21.52
C ILE A 779 -28.75 3.18 -23.03
N ASN A 780 -29.67 2.66 -23.85
CA ASN A 780 -29.56 2.74 -25.30
C ASN A 780 -29.70 4.18 -25.85
N GLU A 781 -30.56 5.01 -25.26
CA GLU A 781 -30.66 6.44 -25.63
C GLU A 781 -29.43 7.24 -25.19
N GLY A 782 -28.89 6.95 -24.00
CA GLY A 782 -27.65 7.57 -23.52
C GLY A 782 -26.44 7.24 -24.39
N LEU A 783 -26.33 5.99 -24.85
CA LEU A 783 -25.27 5.56 -25.75
C LEU A 783 -25.36 6.26 -27.13
N LYS A 784 -26.57 6.37 -27.66
CA LYS A 784 -26.84 7.03 -28.96
C LYS A 784 -26.59 8.54 -28.93
N ALA A 785 -26.72 9.17 -27.76
CA ALA A 785 -26.41 10.57 -27.55
C ALA A 785 -24.90 10.83 -27.43
N ALA A 786 -24.16 9.92 -26.80
CA ALA A 786 -22.70 10.00 -26.69
C ALA A 786 -21.99 9.73 -28.03
N ASP A 787 -22.47 8.75 -28.82
CA ASP A 787 -21.89 8.42 -30.13
C ASP A 787 -22.08 9.53 -31.19
N ASN A 788 -23.00 10.47 -30.97
CA ASN A 788 -23.29 11.57 -31.88
C ASN A 788 -22.81 12.94 -31.36
N ASP A 789 -22.02 12.99 -30.29
CA ASP A 789 -21.49 14.24 -29.73
C ASP A 789 -20.27 14.75 -30.54
N PRO A 790 -20.40 15.84 -31.31
CA PRO A 790 -19.32 16.38 -32.14
C PRO A 790 -18.26 17.16 -31.35
N THR A 791 -18.38 17.23 -30.01
CA THR A 791 -17.41 17.91 -29.12
C THR A 791 -16.45 16.97 -28.41
N ALA A 792 -16.56 15.65 -28.62
CA ALA A 792 -15.61 14.67 -28.11
C ALA A 792 -14.27 14.76 -28.87
N PRO A 793 -13.12 14.93 -28.18
CA PRO A 793 -11.82 15.10 -28.82
C PRO A 793 -11.29 13.79 -29.44
N PRO A 794 -10.47 13.85 -30.51
CA PRO A 794 -9.85 12.67 -31.12
C PRO A 794 -8.60 12.23 -30.32
N TYR A 795 -8.43 10.92 -30.16
CA TYR A 795 -7.45 10.23 -29.30
C TYR A 795 -5.96 10.52 -29.59
N ASP A 796 -5.14 10.55 -28.52
CA ASP A 796 -4.15 9.51 -28.15
C ASP A 796 -2.92 10.11 -27.43
N SER A 797 -2.65 9.68 -26.19
CA SER A 797 -1.31 9.78 -25.60
C SER A 797 -1.10 8.66 -24.59
N LEU A 798 -0.37 7.64 -25.04
CA LEU A 798 0.35 6.67 -24.22
C LEU A 798 1.10 7.38 -23.09
N LEU A 799 0.74 7.13 -21.83
CA LEU A 799 1.66 7.06 -20.68
C LEU A 799 0.90 6.69 -19.40
N VAL A 800 1.59 5.86 -18.60
CA VAL A 800 1.35 5.50 -17.19
C VAL A 800 0.41 4.31 -16.93
N PHE A 801 1.04 3.13 -16.83
CA PHE A 801 0.59 2.08 -15.92
C PHE A 801 1.05 2.46 -14.51
N ASP A 802 0.12 2.50 -13.55
CA ASP A 802 0.44 2.39 -12.14
C ASP A 802 -0.53 1.40 -11.46
N TYR A 803 0.04 0.24 -11.14
CA TYR A 803 -0.08 -0.46 -9.85
C TYR A 803 -1.47 -0.63 -9.21
N GLU A 804 -2.16 -1.72 -9.54
CA GLU A 804 -3.23 -2.27 -8.69
C GLU A 804 -2.65 -3.27 -7.68
N GLY A 805 -2.94 -3.01 -6.40
CA GLY A 805 -2.46 -3.77 -5.26
C GLY A 805 -3.01 -5.19 -5.15
N SER A 806 -2.22 -5.97 -4.42
CA SER A 806 -2.39 -7.34 -3.94
C SER A 806 -3.75 -7.68 -3.34
N GLY A 807 -4.35 -8.80 -3.79
CA GLY A 807 -5.51 -9.39 -3.12
C GLY A 807 -6.26 -10.54 -3.82
N SER A 808 -5.71 -11.19 -4.85
CA SER A 808 -6.41 -12.29 -5.54
C SER A 808 -5.70 -13.64 -5.36
N THR A 809 -6.41 -14.59 -4.75
CA THR A 809 -6.00 -15.99 -4.55
C THR A 809 -6.32 -16.82 -5.80
N ALA A 810 -5.59 -16.57 -6.89
CA ALA A 810 -5.59 -17.44 -8.05
C ALA A 810 -4.15 -17.77 -8.45
N GLY A 811 -3.90 -19.07 -8.65
CA GLY A 811 -2.57 -19.67 -8.76
C GLY A 811 -1.67 -19.07 -9.83
N SER A 812 -0.39 -18.98 -9.45
CA SER A 812 0.75 -18.57 -10.27
C SER A 812 0.81 -19.34 -11.61
N LEU A 813 0.80 -18.61 -12.72
CA LEU A 813 1.09 -19.14 -14.06
C LEU A 813 2.44 -18.59 -14.55
N SER A 814 3.52 -19.17 -14.04
CA SER A 814 4.86 -19.02 -14.59
C SER A 814 5.35 -20.36 -15.11
N SER A 815 4.81 -20.82 -16.25
CA SER A 815 5.43 -21.89 -17.03
C SER A 815 4.84 -22.03 -18.44
N LEU A 816 5.28 -21.23 -19.41
CA LEU A 816 5.26 -21.57 -20.84
C LEU A 816 6.41 -20.81 -21.51
N ASN A 817 7.65 -21.26 -21.33
CA ASN A 817 8.34 -22.14 -22.27
C ASN A 817 8.03 -21.86 -23.75
N SER A 818 9.05 -21.35 -24.43
CA SER A 818 9.15 -21.24 -25.86
C SER A 818 8.86 -22.58 -26.55
N SER A 819 8.01 -22.56 -27.57
CA SER A 819 8.17 -23.50 -28.68
C SER A 819 7.64 -22.89 -29.97
N SER A 820 8.54 -22.86 -30.95
CA SER A 820 8.24 -22.66 -32.37
C SER A 820 7.35 -23.79 -32.89
N SER A 821 6.33 -23.48 -33.67
CA SER A 821 6.14 -24.03 -35.03
C SER A 821 4.82 -23.58 -35.65
N GLY A 822 4.93 -22.82 -36.74
CA GLY A 822 4.01 -22.71 -37.89
C GLY A 822 2.59 -23.28 -37.80
N GLY A 823 1.71 -22.61 -37.06
CA GLY A 823 0.26 -22.70 -37.27
C GLY A 823 -0.26 -21.33 -37.65
N GLU A 824 -0.87 -21.21 -38.83
CA GLU A 824 -1.64 -20.02 -39.22
C GLU A 824 -2.72 -19.76 -38.17
N GLN A 825 -2.73 -18.55 -37.62
CA GLN A 825 -3.75 -18.10 -36.69
C GLN A 825 -4.90 -17.51 -37.51
N ASP A 826 -6.07 -18.12 -37.37
CA ASP A 826 -7.29 -17.72 -38.06
C ASP A 826 -8.00 -16.61 -37.27
N TYR A 827 -8.13 -15.43 -37.86
CA TYR A 827 -8.64 -14.21 -37.22
C TYR A 827 -10.08 -13.84 -37.63
N ASP A 828 -10.76 -14.73 -38.36
CA ASP A 828 -12.10 -14.49 -38.92
C ASP A 828 -13.18 -14.21 -37.85
N TYR A 829 -13.00 -14.73 -36.64
CA TYR A 829 -13.94 -14.51 -35.53
C TYR A 829 -13.99 -13.05 -35.04
N LEU A 830 -13.04 -12.19 -35.42
CA LEU A 830 -13.02 -10.77 -35.05
C LEU A 830 -14.16 -9.98 -35.73
N ASN A 831 -14.73 -10.49 -36.82
CA ASN A 831 -15.90 -9.89 -37.47
C ASN A 831 -17.19 -10.04 -36.65
N ASP A 832 -17.27 -11.08 -35.80
CA ASP A 832 -18.47 -11.37 -35.01
C ASP A 832 -18.59 -10.48 -33.75
N TRP A 833 -17.53 -9.73 -33.42
CA TRP A 833 -17.44 -8.95 -32.19
C TRP A 833 -17.98 -7.51 -32.33
N GLY A 834 -18.53 -7.20 -33.50
CA GLY A 834 -19.24 -5.97 -33.76
C GLY A 834 -18.39 -4.87 -34.41
N PRO A 835 -19.02 -3.75 -34.82
CA PRO A 835 -18.45 -2.78 -35.76
C PRO A 835 -17.20 -2.06 -35.25
N ARG A 836 -16.96 -2.05 -33.93
CA ARG A 836 -15.73 -1.48 -33.32
C ARG A 836 -14.47 -2.30 -33.60
N PHE A 837 -14.61 -3.60 -33.86
CA PHE A 837 -13.49 -4.51 -34.14
C PHE A 837 -13.27 -4.74 -35.63
N LYS A 838 -14.14 -4.17 -36.48
CA LYS A 838 -14.10 -4.32 -37.93
C LYS A 838 -12.77 -3.87 -38.55
N LYS A 839 -12.19 -2.77 -38.06
CA LYS A 839 -10.90 -2.26 -38.54
C LYS A 839 -9.72 -3.16 -38.14
N LEU A 840 -9.88 -3.96 -37.09
CA LEU A 840 -8.90 -4.94 -36.60
C LEU A 840 -9.07 -6.27 -37.35
N ALA A 841 -10.31 -6.68 -37.60
CA ALA A 841 -10.64 -7.79 -38.49
C ALA A 841 -10.14 -7.53 -39.92
N ASP A 842 -10.30 -6.31 -40.46
CA ASP A 842 -9.78 -5.92 -41.78
C ASP A 842 -8.24 -5.91 -41.83
N MET A 843 -7.56 -5.72 -40.69
CA MET A 843 -6.11 -5.59 -40.61
C MET A 843 -5.39 -6.93 -40.40
N TYR A 844 -6.07 -7.90 -39.77
CA TYR A 844 -5.50 -9.22 -39.43
C TYR A 844 -6.22 -10.40 -40.07
N GLY A 845 -7.47 -10.25 -40.51
CA GLY A 845 -8.27 -11.27 -41.20
C GLY A 845 -8.33 -11.09 -42.73
N GLY A 846 -7.50 -10.21 -43.30
CA GLY A 846 -7.46 -9.92 -44.74
C GLY A 846 -6.29 -10.59 -45.46
N GLY A 847 -6.41 -11.89 -45.73
CA GLY A 847 -5.61 -12.59 -46.74
C GLY A 847 -6.53 -13.11 -47.83
N ASP A 848 -6.42 -12.55 -49.03
CA ASP A 848 -7.30 -12.77 -50.18
C ASP A 848 -7.49 -14.25 -50.58
N ASP A 849 -8.75 -14.64 -50.76
CA ASP A 849 -9.26 -15.20 -52.03
C ASP A 849 -10.53 -14.44 -52.46
#